data_AF-A0A0D1WKF8-F1
#
_entry.id   AF-A0A0D1WKF8-F1
#
_cell.length_a   1.000
_cell.length_b   1.000
_cell.length_c   1.000
_cell.angle_alpha   90.00
_cell.angle_beta   90.00
_cell.angle_gamma   90.00
#
_symmetry.space_group_name_H-M   'P 1'
#
loop_
_entity.id
_entity.type
_entity.pdbx_description
1 polymer ?
#
loop_
_entity_poly.entity_id
_entity_poly.type
_entity_poly.pdbx_seq_one_letter_code
_entity_poly.pdbx_strand_id
1 'polypeptide(L)'
;MVQAPMLSSPLKTTSEVDWITPLKSYIRTTYGDDPEKYSEETNTLNRLRQDMRGAGADSASGRDLLYRYYGQLELLDLRFPVDENHIKISFTWFDAFTKQPTSQYSLAFEKASVIFNIAAVLSCYAAVQNRGEDKDLKTAYHSFQASAGMFTYINENFLHAPSTDLSRDSVKILINVTLAQAQEIFLEKQVRDGKKPALMAKLAAQAAMLYGQAREELESEHARGVFDSAWLKLVQIKALHFSSLADYYQSLADEEQNHQGIAIARLQTAEKASKQAFTYAKAFPGTPSPSSNLGSDTASTMQAATKRHWETVQEKLTALVKDNDFIYHQTVPVEASLAAVGKVAAAKAIPLSELYQGQDIQRIIGPDIFQKIVPISVTETASMYDEEKAKLIRSEAEKVEQANGEMAASLDYLKLPSSLNVLKGGADSDFSIDKEFERWCHEVAQGQPFNPAFDRLQREKQAVVDSLARSSKQLDMEESVCEKMRSKYGSDWTQQPSSRLTSTLRTDVKSYRDTIDEAAASDMQLFATARQYEADFEEMRSASESGEVDVFYQQALIKVGSGSKAKAKTEGSLLDEDYDEGGLSVAEQIARVEELLKKLNLVKRERMQVLKDLKEKVHTDDISNVLILNKKSIANQEAQLFQAELEKFRSHQNRLISTVHKQSSLLKELTKTYGDLLQDKRVRADQQRYDSVQKGRNGVLNRYKRVHNAFEDLTQGLSRAQGFYNEMKESVDSLEKNVESFVSNRRAEGAQLLHQIEQTKNNAAGGQAAAEQKRMQDLMKRLSMEPKAASPSQPEAPPLPPLPMKPSRSPAPLSPSYPTTNADPRFTIPPRHSPAPVVPNGYSGNLQSTSQPAGASPIDSQHAFAQGAATPLSTGYNPMAYPERSITSPNQQPPQSQPVSQAYGFSPVTSPPPSTHNPYFPPQHQPPYQQQTPSHAPLTFTAPSQSYPPHAQYGYPAHQPQPQHQPYASHSPHPQPQQHQHAPYQGYPTATSPPYGFPQNYVPPPPPPGPPGGGSTTQYPANPTGVWASGPGGYASYTAPGRFGAGAGPTQPGQQQSGGSGGTGETDPWAGLSAWK
;
A
#
# COMPACT_ATOMS: atom_id res chain seq x y z
N MET A 1 10.25 48.36 -20.09
CA MET A 1 9.27 48.65 -19.02
C MET A 1 10.02 48.96 -17.74
N VAL A 2 9.45 49.73 -16.79
CA VAL A 2 9.99 49.85 -15.42
C VAL A 2 9.32 48.78 -14.57
N GLN A 3 10.10 48.05 -13.78
CA GLN A 3 9.58 47.00 -12.90
C GLN A 3 8.68 47.62 -11.81
N ALA A 4 7.49 47.07 -11.64
CA ALA A 4 6.61 47.42 -10.53
C ALA A 4 6.86 46.50 -9.32
N PRO A 5 6.59 46.97 -8.08
CA PRO A 5 6.50 46.11 -6.90
C PRO A 5 5.43 45.03 -7.09
N MET A 6 5.59 43.92 -6.36
CA MET A 6 4.72 42.74 -6.42
C MET A 6 4.06 42.52 -5.06
N LEU A 7 2.78 42.15 -5.07
CA LEU A 7 2.08 41.67 -3.88
C LEU A 7 2.53 40.24 -3.55
N SER A 8 2.59 39.92 -2.27
CA SER A 8 2.85 38.57 -1.79
C SER A 8 2.02 38.31 -0.53
N SER A 9 1.43 37.12 -0.43
CA SER A 9 0.55 36.79 0.69
C SER A 9 1.38 36.68 1.98
N PRO A 10 0.95 37.29 3.09
CA PRO A 10 1.55 37.04 4.39
C PRO A 10 1.30 35.58 4.81
N LEU A 11 2.21 35.00 5.57
CA LEU A 11 2.05 33.65 6.12
C LEU A 11 0.99 33.64 7.25
N LYS A 12 0.26 32.53 7.35
CA LYS A 12 -0.46 32.12 8.56
C LYS A 12 0.55 31.71 9.63
N THR A 13 0.29 32.02 10.90
CA THR A 13 1.09 31.52 12.03
C THR A 13 0.31 30.45 12.78
N THR A 14 0.98 29.65 13.62
CA THR A 14 0.34 28.57 14.38
C THR A 14 0.94 28.42 15.77
N SER A 15 0.10 27.99 16.73
CA SER A 15 0.54 27.60 18.07
C SER A 15 1.47 26.38 18.02
N GLU A 16 2.06 26.06 19.16
CA GLU A 16 2.56 24.70 19.39
C GLU A 16 1.40 23.71 19.51
N VAL A 17 1.69 22.47 19.15
CA VAL A 17 0.79 21.31 19.08
C VAL A 17 1.66 20.10 19.42
N ASP A 18 1.15 19.18 20.24
CA ASP A 18 1.83 17.92 20.55
C ASP A 18 1.37 16.80 19.62
N TRP A 19 2.28 16.30 18.77
CA TRP A 19 2.06 15.09 17.98
C TRP A 19 2.36 13.80 18.77
N ILE A 20 3.19 13.85 19.82
CA ILE A 20 3.80 12.67 20.43
C ILE A 20 2.80 11.92 21.30
N THR A 21 2.15 12.58 22.26
CA THR A 21 1.23 11.90 23.19
C THR A 21 0.01 11.29 22.48
N PRO A 22 -0.67 11.99 21.54
CA PRO A 22 -1.83 11.43 20.85
C PRO A 22 -1.47 10.23 19.96
N LEU A 23 -0.38 10.30 19.19
CA LEU A 23 0.07 9.19 18.35
C LEU A 23 0.51 7.99 19.18
N LYS A 24 1.29 8.19 20.25
CA LYS A 24 1.68 7.10 21.17
C LYS A 24 0.48 6.43 21.84
N SER A 25 -0.53 7.21 22.24
CA SER A 25 -1.77 6.68 22.82
C SER A 25 -2.54 5.82 21.81
N TYR A 26 -2.64 6.27 20.56
CA TYR A 26 -3.27 5.51 19.47
C TYR A 26 -2.50 4.22 19.14
N ILE A 27 -1.17 4.27 19.08
CA ILE A 27 -0.31 3.09 18.86
C ILE A 27 -0.61 2.00 19.90
N ARG A 28 -0.59 2.35 21.18
CA ARG A 28 -0.91 1.42 22.28
C ARG A 28 -2.32 0.84 22.20
N THR A 29 -3.31 1.69 21.87
CA THR A 29 -4.73 1.32 21.97
C THR A 29 -5.24 0.56 20.75
N THR A 30 -4.77 0.91 19.56
CA THR A 30 -5.25 0.32 18.29
C THR A 30 -4.38 -0.82 17.80
N TYR A 31 -3.05 -0.72 17.90
CA TYR A 31 -2.14 -1.76 17.41
C TYR A 31 -1.66 -2.72 18.52
N GLY A 32 -1.87 -2.37 19.79
CA GLY A 32 -1.41 -3.17 20.94
C GLY A 32 0.10 -3.15 21.18
N ASP A 33 0.88 -2.46 20.32
CA ASP A 33 2.34 -2.44 20.40
C ASP A 33 2.87 -1.34 21.36
N ASP A 34 4.12 -1.50 21.78
CA ASP A 34 4.83 -0.56 22.64
C ASP A 34 5.12 0.78 21.93
N PRO A 35 4.55 1.91 22.38
CA PRO A 35 4.77 3.21 21.76
C PRO A 35 6.20 3.73 21.84
N GLU A 36 7.05 3.19 22.71
CA GLU A 36 8.45 3.63 22.80
C GLU A 36 9.31 3.16 21.62
N LYS A 37 8.91 2.08 20.93
CA LYS A 37 9.50 1.65 19.65
C LYS A 37 9.40 2.69 18.53
N TYR A 38 8.44 3.60 18.63
CA TYR A 38 8.12 4.65 17.65
C TYR A 38 8.44 6.05 18.17
N SER A 39 9.32 6.13 19.18
CA SER A 39 9.71 7.39 19.82
C SER A 39 10.56 8.28 18.91
N GLU A 40 11.41 7.73 18.04
CA GLU A 40 12.20 8.50 17.07
C GLU A 40 11.29 9.11 15.99
N GLU A 41 10.35 8.33 15.47
CA GLU A 41 9.38 8.72 14.45
C GLU A 41 8.45 9.84 14.93
N THR A 42 7.85 9.66 16.12
CA THR A 42 6.95 10.66 16.71
C THR A 42 7.67 11.96 17.07
N ASN A 43 8.91 11.89 17.59
CA ASN A 43 9.74 13.07 17.78
C ASN A 43 10.13 13.75 16.45
N THR A 44 10.42 12.98 15.41
CA THR A 44 10.79 13.52 14.09
C THR A 44 9.64 14.29 13.44
N LEU A 45 8.42 13.74 13.44
CA LEU A 45 7.23 14.45 12.96
C LEU A 45 6.99 15.74 13.78
N ASN A 46 7.05 15.63 15.11
CA ASN A 46 6.83 16.77 15.99
C ASN A 46 7.87 17.88 15.73
N ARG A 47 9.14 17.52 15.54
CA ARG A 47 10.21 18.44 15.16
C ARG A 47 9.96 19.11 13.81
N LEU A 48 9.56 18.37 12.78
CA LEU A 48 9.25 18.95 11.46
C LEU A 48 8.14 20.01 11.55
N ARG A 49 7.15 19.83 12.44
CA ARG A 49 6.14 20.87 12.73
C ARG A 49 6.75 22.12 13.37
N GLN A 50 7.75 21.98 14.24
CA GLN A 50 8.43 23.13 14.83
C GLN A 50 9.36 23.83 13.83
N ASP A 51 10.13 23.06 13.06
CA ASP A 51 11.03 23.59 12.04
C ASP A 51 10.24 24.40 10.98
N MET A 52 9.06 23.94 10.55
CA MET A 52 8.21 24.68 9.59
C MET A 52 7.55 25.95 10.16
N ARG A 53 7.41 26.09 11.49
CA ARG A 53 7.01 27.37 12.14
C ARG A 53 8.10 28.44 12.02
N GLY A 54 9.36 28.03 11.88
CA GLY A 54 10.51 28.89 11.63
C GLY A 54 10.84 29.11 10.15
N ALA A 55 9.97 28.70 9.22
CA ALA A 55 10.21 28.84 7.79
C ALA A 55 10.35 30.32 7.36
N GLY A 56 11.53 30.69 6.85
CA GLY A 56 11.80 32.05 6.36
C GLY A 56 10.91 32.38 5.16
N ALA A 57 10.09 33.43 5.31
CA ALA A 57 8.99 33.76 4.39
C ALA A 57 9.41 33.95 2.93
N ASP A 58 10.62 34.42 2.69
CA ASP A 58 11.21 34.81 1.42
C ASP A 58 12.32 33.84 0.94
N SER A 59 12.35 32.61 1.47
CA SER A 59 13.48 31.69 1.30
C SER A 59 13.10 30.33 0.68
N ALA A 60 13.96 29.81 -0.19
CA ALA A 60 13.82 28.46 -0.74
C ALA A 60 13.91 27.37 0.35
N SER A 61 14.71 27.59 1.40
CA SER A 61 14.77 26.70 2.57
C SER A 61 13.45 26.69 3.36
N GLY A 62 12.79 27.84 3.54
CA GLY A 62 11.47 27.92 4.16
C GLY A 62 10.40 27.14 3.37
N ARG A 63 10.41 27.28 2.03
CA ARG A 63 9.58 26.47 1.12
C ARG A 63 9.82 24.97 1.31
N ASP A 64 11.08 24.55 1.41
CA ASP A 64 11.44 23.12 1.46
C ASP A 64 11.12 22.48 2.81
N LEU A 65 11.18 23.22 3.91
CA LEU A 65 10.66 22.79 5.22
C LEU A 65 9.14 22.54 5.17
N LEU A 66 8.38 23.44 4.54
CA LEU A 66 6.94 23.30 4.38
C LEU A 66 6.57 22.14 3.45
N TYR A 67 7.27 21.95 2.32
CA TYR A 67 7.11 20.78 1.45
C TYR A 67 7.39 19.48 2.19
N ARG A 68 8.47 19.42 2.99
CA ARG A 68 8.79 18.23 3.79
C ARG A 68 7.68 17.91 4.78
N TYR A 69 7.22 18.89 5.56
CA TYR A 69 6.16 18.66 6.53
C TYR A 69 4.85 18.23 5.85
N TYR A 70 4.42 18.91 4.77
CA TYR A 70 3.22 18.54 4.02
C TYR A 70 3.28 17.11 3.47
N GLY A 71 4.39 16.72 2.82
CA GLY A 71 4.55 15.37 2.29
C GLY A 71 4.46 14.29 3.37
N GLN A 72 5.00 14.55 4.57
CA GLN A 72 4.87 13.65 5.71
C GLN A 72 3.44 13.63 6.30
N LEU A 73 2.67 14.73 6.21
CA LEU A 73 1.23 14.74 6.55
C LEU A 73 0.37 13.96 5.53
N GLU A 74 0.74 13.93 4.25
CA GLU A 74 0.09 13.06 3.26
C GLU A 74 0.34 11.58 3.56
N LEU A 75 1.58 11.21 3.90
CA LEU A 75 1.93 9.83 4.26
C LEU A 75 1.31 9.39 5.60
N LEU A 76 1.27 10.27 6.60
CA LEU A 76 0.65 10.04 7.90
C LEU A 76 -0.86 9.75 7.78
N ASP A 77 -1.58 10.48 6.92
CA ASP A 77 -3.02 10.34 6.65
C ASP A 77 -3.40 8.97 6.07
N LEU A 78 -2.45 8.25 5.48
CA LEU A 78 -2.66 6.85 5.05
C LEU A 78 -2.74 5.90 6.25
N ARG A 79 -2.09 6.24 7.38
CA ARG A 79 -1.88 5.36 8.53
C ARG A 79 -2.66 5.75 9.80
N PHE A 80 -2.89 7.04 10.02
CA PHE A 80 -3.43 7.59 11.27
C PHE A 80 -4.68 8.45 11.02
N PRO A 81 -5.88 8.03 11.49
CA PRO A 81 -7.09 8.84 11.41
C PRO A 81 -7.04 10.00 12.42
N VAL A 82 -6.64 11.18 11.96
CA VAL A 82 -6.54 12.40 12.78
C VAL A 82 -7.79 13.26 12.61
N ASP A 83 -8.75 13.03 13.51
CA ASP A 83 -10.06 13.66 13.58
C ASP A 83 -10.55 13.80 15.05
N GLU A 84 -11.78 14.25 15.26
CA GLU A 84 -12.36 14.46 16.59
C GLU A 84 -12.67 13.18 17.39
N ASN A 85 -12.77 12.03 16.71
CA ASN A 85 -13.25 10.76 17.25
C ASN A 85 -12.12 9.76 17.54
N HIS A 86 -11.04 9.81 16.74
CA HIS A 86 -9.94 8.85 16.81
C HIS A 86 -8.67 9.45 17.44
N ILE A 87 -7.93 10.28 16.71
CA ILE A 87 -6.67 10.89 17.18
C ILE A 87 -6.86 12.40 17.30
N LYS A 88 -7.37 12.83 18.46
CA LYS A 88 -7.81 14.20 18.71
C LYS A 88 -6.64 15.15 18.98
N ILE A 89 -6.23 15.91 17.97
CA ILE A 89 -5.13 16.89 18.02
C ILE A 89 -5.67 18.29 17.66
N SER A 90 -5.54 19.28 18.54
CA SER A 90 -6.06 20.64 18.29
C SER A 90 -5.07 21.49 17.53
N PHE A 91 -5.33 21.71 16.24
CA PHE A 91 -4.53 22.59 15.38
C PHE A 91 -5.07 24.02 15.46
N THR A 92 -4.30 24.94 16.05
CA THR A 92 -4.66 26.36 16.11
C THR A 92 -3.81 27.19 15.17
N TRP A 93 -4.46 27.86 14.21
CA TRP A 93 -3.84 28.72 13.22
C TRP A 93 -4.41 30.13 13.31
N PHE A 94 -3.57 31.13 13.05
CA PHE A 94 -3.97 32.53 12.96
C PHE A 94 -4.14 32.91 11.49
N ASP A 95 -5.24 33.57 11.17
CA ASP A 95 -5.59 34.06 9.85
C ASP A 95 -4.50 34.98 9.26
N ALA A 96 -4.17 34.81 7.98
CA ALA A 96 -3.06 35.47 7.31
C ALA A 96 -3.20 37.00 7.28
N PHE A 97 -4.43 37.52 7.17
CA PHE A 97 -4.69 38.96 7.01
C PHE A 97 -5.24 39.59 8.29
N THR A 98 -6.27 38.97 8.88
CA THR A 98 -7.00 39.48 10.05
C THR A 98 -6.37 39.09 11.39
N LYS A 99 -5.41 38.15 11.38
CA LYS A 99 -4.72 37.57 12.55
C LYS A 99 -5.63 36.92 13.60
N GLN A 100 -6.90 36.65 13.28
CA GLN A 100 -7.82 35.95 14.17
C GLN A 100 -7.44 34.47 14.34
N PRO A 101 -7.49 33.91 15.56
CA PRO A 101 -7.23 32.49 15.79
C PRO A 101 -8.41 31.62 15.35
N THR A 102 -8.12 30.46 14.77
CA THR A 102 -9.08 29.40 14.45
C THR A 102 -8.47 28.06 14.90
N SER A 103 -9.23 27.29 15.69
CA SER A 103 -8.83 25.97 16.19
C SER A 103 -9.75 24.89 15.62
N GLN A 104 -9.16 23.80 15.11
CA GLN A 104 -9.89 22.63 14.61
C GLN A 104 -9.12 21.35 14.95
N TYR A 105 -9.83 20.21 15.05
CA TYR A 105 -9.21 18.90 15.25
C TYR A 105 -8.96 18.13 13.93
N SER A 106 -9.32 18.73 12.78
CA SER A 106 -9.21 18.08 11.48
C SER A 106 -7.81 18.22 10.88
N LEU A 107 -7.19 17.09 10.50
CA LEU A 107 -5.95 17.09 9.72
C LEU A 107 -6.07 17.85 8.39
N ALA A 108 -7.27 17.92 7.80
CA ALA A 108 -7.51 18.70 6.59
C ALA A 108 -7.27 20.21 6.81
N PHE A 109 -7.53 20.74 8.00
CA PHE A 109 -7.26 22.15 8.33
C PHE A 109 -5.76 22.45 8.49
N GLU A 110 -5.01 21.55 9.13
CA GLU A 110 -3.55 21.60 9.20
C GLU A 110 -2.97 21.56 7.77
N LYS A 111 -3.38 20.59 6.95
CA LYS A 111 -2.96 20.47 5.54
C LYS A 111 -3.26 21.73 4.73
N ALA A 112 -4.50 22.24 4.76
CA ALA A 112 -4.88 23.47 4.05
C ALA A 112 -4.04 24.68 4.48
N SER A 113 -3.77 24.82 5.79
CA SER A 113 -2.98 25.93 6.33
C SER A 113 -1.50 25.83 5.96
N VAL A 114 -0.94 24.61 5.88
CA VAL A 114 0.42 24.38 5.37
C VAL A 114 0.51 24.66 3.87
N ILE A 115 -0.46 24.22 3.05
CA ILE A 115 -0.52 24.56 1.60
C ILE A 115 -0.61 26.08 1.41
N PHE A 116 -1.41 26.77 2.23
CA PHE A 116 -1.49 28.24 2.20
C PHE A 116 -0.13 28.87 2.48
N ASN A 117 0.61 28.38 3.47
CA ASN A 117 1.96 28.87 3.74
C ASN A 117 2.96 28.54 2.63
N ILE A 118 2.86 27.38 1.96
CA ILE A 118 3.64 27.08 0.75
C ILE A 118 3.35 28.11 -0.34
N ALA A 119 2.06 28.40 -0.59
CA ALA A 119 1.62 29.40 -1.57
C ALA A 119 2.12 30.81 -1.23
N ALA A 120 2.05 31.18 0.05
CA ALA A 120 2.51 32.46 0.58
C ALA A 120 4.03 32.62 0.44
N VAL A 121 4.83 31.63 0.85
CA VAL A 121 6.29 31.62 0.69
C VAL A 121 6.68 31.67 -0.78
N LEU A 122 6.02 30.91 -1.65
CA LEU A 122 6.26 30.97 -3.10
C LEU A 122 5.98 32.38 -3.66
N SER A 123 4.93 33.07 -3.19
CA SER A 123 4.63 34.45 -3.60
C SER A 123 5.63 35.48 -3.06
N CYS A 124 6.10 35.31 -1.82
CA CYS A 124 7.11 36.18 -1.20
C CYS A 124 8.47 36.00 -1.89
N TYR A 125 8.93 34.75 -2.04
CA TYR A 125 10.13 34.38 -2.77
C TYR A 125 10.11 34.93 -4.20
N ALA A 126 8.97 34.87 -4.89
CA ALA A 126 8.80 35.43 -6.23
C ALA A 126 8.85 36.97 -6.28
N ALA A 127 8.32 37.64 -5.24
CA ALA A 127 8.28 39.10 -5.16
C ALA A 127 9.68 39.71 -4.92
N VAL A 128 10.57 39.02 -4.19
CA VAL A 128 11.93 39.52 -3.87
C VAL A 128 13.00 39.24 -4.93
N GLN A 129 12.71 38.47 -5.98
CA GLN A 129 13.69 38.13 -7.03
C GLN A 129 14.17 39.38 -7.80
N ASN A 130 15.45 39.42 -8.16
CA ASN A 130 15.98 40.47 -9.04
C ASN A 130 15.55 40.23 -10.50
N ARG A 131 14.37 40.75 -10.86
CA ARG A 131 13.77 40.64 -12.20
C ARG A 131 14.60 41.31 -13.32
N GLY A 132 15.68 42.02 -12.98
CA GLY A 132 16.69 42.47 -13.94
C GLY A 132 17.36 41.31 -14.65
N GLU A 133 17.70 40.24 -13.91
CA GLU A 133 18.38 39.06 -14.43
C GLU A 133 17.41 38.07 -15.08
N ASP A 134 17.85 37.37 -16.14
CA ASP A 134 17.01 36.40 -16.85
C ASP A 134 16.70 35.15 -16.01
N LYS A 135 17.66 34.71 -15.19
CA LYS A 135 17.51 33.59 -14.24
C LYS A 135 16.44 33.88 -13.20
N ASP A 136 16.59 35.01 -12.50
CA ASP A 136 15.76 35.37 -11.36
C ASP A 136 14.36 35.81 -11.81
N LEU A 137 14.24 36.44 -13.00
CA LEU A 137 12.94 36.66 -13.66
C LEU A 137 12.20 35.33 -13.93
N LYS A 138 12.89 34.30 -14.42
CA LYS A 138 12.31 32.97 -14.64
C LYS A 138 11.92 32.30 -13.33
N THR A 139 12.74 32.45 -12.29
CA THR A 139 12.44 31.96 -10.93
C THR A 139 11.18 32.62 -10.36
N ALA A 140 11.02 33.94 -10.51
CA ALA A 140 9.83 34.67 -10.11
C ALA A 140 8.57 34.20 -10.87
N TYR A 141 8.69 34.07 -12.19
CA TYR A 141 7.61 33.60 -13.07
C TYR A 141 7.02 32.27 -12.61
N HIS A 142 7.87 31.22 -12.51
CA HIS A 142 7.41 29.89 -12.09
C HIS A 142 6.95 29.86 -10.63
N SER A 143 7.56 30.64 -9.73
CA SER A 143 7.17 30.68 -8.33
C SER A 143 5.77 31.29 -8.13
N PHE A 144 5.39 32.32 -8.90
CA PHE A 144 4.01 32.81 -8.92
C PHE A 144 3.04 31.81 -9.58
N GLN A 145 3.43 31.10 -10.65
CA GLN A 145 2.60 30.04 -11.23
C GLN A 145 2.34 28.88 -10.25
N ALA A 146 3.35 28.49 -9.47
CA ALA A 146 3.24 27.45 -8.45
C ALA A 146 2.41 27.92 -7.24
N SER A 147 2.57 29.18 -6.82
CA SER A 147 1.73 29.83 -5.80
C SER A 147 0.25 29.84 -6.20
N ALA A 148 -0.05 30.24 -7.44
CA ALA A 148 -1.41 30.15 -8.01
C ALA A 148 -1.93 28.70 -8.01
N GLY A 149 -1.09 27.72 -8.35
CA GLY A 149 -1.40 26.29 -8.28
C GLY A 149 -1.84 25.81 -6.89
N MET A 150 -1.08 26.19 -5.87
CA MET A 150 -1.38 25.87 -4.46
C MET A 150 -2.70 26.50 -4.01
N PHE A 151 -2.95 27.77 -4.33
CA PHE A 151 -4.21 28.44 -4.02
C PHE A 151 -5.41 27.83 -4.78
N THR A 152 -5.25 27.48 -6.06
CA THR A 152 -6.29 26.76 -6.83
C THR A 152 -6.65 25.44 -6.18
N TYR A 153 -5.65 24.63 -5.78
CA TYR A 153 -5.89 23.38 -5.08
C TYR A 153 -6.66 23.58 -3.76
N ILE A 154 -6.36 24.63 -2.98
CA ILE A 154 -7.13 24.98 -1.78
C ILE A 154 -8.61 25.23 -2.11
N ASN A 155 -8.88 26.09 -3.10
CA ASN A 155 -10.24 26.49 -3.50
C ASN A 155 -11.06 25.33 -4.07
N GLU A 156 -10.41 24.33 -4.67
CA GLU A 156 -11.07 23.16 -5.25
C GLU A 156 -11.32 22.03 -4.24
N ASN A 157 -10.46 21.86 -3.22
CA ASN A 157 -10.50 20.67 -2.34
C ASN A 157 -11.02 20.96 -0.92
N PHE A 158 -10.86 22.18 -0.40
CA PHE A 158 -11.21 22.51 1.00
C PHE A 158 -12.45 23.41 1.07
N LEU A 159 -13.60 22.86 0.65
CA LEU A 159 -14.82 23.63 0.40
C LEU A 159 -15.47 24.25 1.65
N HIS A 160 -15.16 23.72 2.83
CA HIS A 160 -15.66 24.17 4.13
C HIS A 160 -14.58 24.95 4.88
N ALA A 161 -14.26 26.14 4.38
CA ALA A 161 -13.22 27.01 4.93
C ALA A 161 -13.53 27.44 6.39
N PRO A 162 -12.67 27.10 7.37
CA PRO A 162 -12.91 27.45 8.77
C PRO A 162 -12.32 28.81 9.19
N SER A 163 -11.43 29.41 8.38
CA SER A 163 -10.87 30.75 8.55
C SER A 163 -11.08 31.61 7.30
N THR A 164 -11.04 32.93 7.44
CA THR A 164 -11.43 33.86 6.36
C THR A 164 -10.44 33.84 5.19
N ASP A 165 -9.15 33.76 5.46
CA ASP A 165 -8.08 33.61 4.46
C ASP A 165 -8.17 32.34 3.59
N LEU A 166 -8.80 31.27 4.11
CA LEU A 166 -9.08 30.04 3.37
C LEU A 166 -10.44 30.08 2.63
N SER A 167 -11.23 31.15 2.77
CA SER A 167 -12.51 31.30 2.08
C SER A 167 -12.33 31.34 0.56
N ARG A 168 -13.29 30.79 -0.18
CA ARG A 168 -13.26 30.73 -1.65
C ARG A 168 -12.94 32.09 -2.28
N ASP A 169 -13.53 33.17 -1.76
CA ASP A 169 -13.38 34.53 -2.30
C ASP A 169 -11.98 35.10 -2.04
N SER A 170 -11.48 34.98 -0.80
CA SER A 170 -10.11 35.41 -0.45
C SER A 170 -9.04 34.61 -1.21
N VAL A 171 -9.22 33.29 -1.36
CA VAL A 171 -8.30 32.44 -2.12
C VAL A 171 -8.38 32.74 -3.63
N LYS A 172 -9.57 33.04 -4.18
CA LYS A 172 -9.74 33.42 -5.59
C LYS A 172 -9.04 34.73 -5.94
N ILE A 173 -9.08 35.73 -5.06
CA ILE A 173 -8.29 36.97 -5.19
C ILE A 173 -6.79 36.63 -5.28
N LEU A 174 -6.30 35.73 -4.43
CA LEU A 174 -4.88 35.34 -4.42
C LEU A 174 -4.48 34.59 -5.70
N ILE A 175 -5.34 33.73 -6.26
CA ILE A 175 -5.15 33.12 -7.59
C ILE A 175 -5.07 34.22 -8.67
N ASN A 176 -6.04 35.14 -8.70
CA ASN A 176 -6.09 36.20 -9.71
C ASN A 176 -4.88 37.14 -9.64
N VAL A 177 -4.46 37.56 -8.45
CA VAL A 177 -3.28 38.40 -8.23
C VAL A 177 -1.98 37.68 -8.61
N THR A 178 -1.78 36.43 -8.18
CA THR A 178 -0.55 35.69 -8.49
C THR A 178 -0.42 35.36 -9.98
N LEU A 179 -1.53 35.02 -10.66
CA LEU A 179 -1.54 34.85 -12.12
C LEU A 179 -1.33 36.17 -12.88
N ALA A 180 -1.90 37.28 -12.40
CA ALA A 180 -1.66 38.60 -13.00
C ALA A 180 -0.18 39.00 -12.91
N GLN A 181 0.48 38.69 -11.78
CA GLN A 181 1.91 38.96 -11.56
C GLN A 181 2.81 38.05 -12.41
N ALA A 182 2.48 36.76 -12.55
CA ALA A 182 3.18 35.89 -13.49
C ALA A 182 3.04 36.37 -14.95
N GLN A 183 1.84 36.82 -15.35
CA GLN A 183 1.59 37.37 -16.69
C GLN A 183 2.34 38.69 -16.93
N GLU A 184 2.42 39.57 -15.93
CA GLU A 184 3.24 40.79 -15.93
C GLU A 184 4.74 40.49 -16.10
N ILE A 185 5.27 39.51 -15.36
CA ILE A 185 6.66 39.07 -15.46
C ILE A 185 6.97 38.48 -16.85
N PHE A 186 6.03 37.75 -17.43
CA PHE A 186 6.19 37.26 -18.80
C PHE A 186 6.18 38.40 -19.84
N LEU A 187 5.36 39.43 -19.63
CA LEU A 187 5.38 40.65 -20.45
C LEU A 187 6.71 41.40 -20.29
N GLU A 188 7.25 41.53 -19.07
CA GLU A 188 8.59 42.12 -18.83
C GLU A 188 9.67 41.40 -19.67
N LYS A 189 9.62 40.05 -19.74
CA LYS A 189 10.49 39.26 -20.63
C LYS A 189 10.25 39.55 -22.11
N GLN A 190 9.00 39.54 -22.60
CA GLN A 190 8.73 39.75 -24.03
C GLN A 190 9.08 41.18 -24.50
N VAL A 191 8.98 42.16 -23.61
CA VAL A 191 9.45 43.54 -23.84
C VAL A 191 10.98 43.62 -23.87
N ARG A 192 11.69 42.91 -22.98
CA ARG A 192 13.16 42.79 -22.99
C ARG A 192 13.69 42.09 -24.24
N ASP A 193 12.94 41.10 -24.73
CA ASP A 193 13.24 40.32 -25.93
C ASP A 193 12.87 41.00 -27.27
N GLY A 194 12.29 42.20 -27.25
CA GLY A 194 11.92 42.94 -28.47
C GLY A 194 10.90 42.22 -29.36
N LYS A 195 9.92 41.50 -28.79
CA LYS A 195 8.86 40.86 -29.60
C LYS A 195 7.96 41.88 -30.29
N LYS A 196 7.19 41.45 -31.31
CA LYS A 196 6.25 42.32 -32.05
C LYS A 196 5.21 42.98 -31.11
N PRO A 197 4.83 44.25 -31.33
CA PRO A 197 3.84 44.95 -30.51
C PRO A 197 2.50 44.22 -30.41
N ALA A 198 2.03 43.60 -31.49
CA ALA A 198 0.79 42.82 -31.53
C ALA A 198 0.76 41.61 -30.56
N LEU A 199 1.91 41.11 -30.09
CA LEU A 199 1.97 40.11 -29.02
C LEU A 199 1.98 40.77 -27.64
N MET A 200 2.78 41.82 -27.47
CA MET A 200 2.87 42.57 -26.20
C MET A 200 1.51 43.16 -25.79
N ALA A 201 0.73 43.66 -26.75
CA ALA A 201 -0.65 44.10 -26.57
C ALA A 201 -1.55 43.02 -25.97
N LYS A 202 -1.48 41.79 -26.53
CA LYS A 202 -2.33 40.66 -26.10
C LYS A 202 -1.94 40.10 -24.74
N LEU A 203 -0.66 40.18 -24.40
CA LEU A 203 -0.14 39.79 -23.09
C LEU A 203 -0.52 40.83 -22.01
N ALA A 204 -0.42 42.12 -22.32
CA ALA A 204 -0.86 43.21 -21.46
C ALA A 204 -2.39 43.22 -21.24
N ALA A 205 -3.19 42.97 -22.29
CA ALA A 205 -4.64 42.87 -22.21
C ALA A 205 -5.11 41.72 -21.29
N GLN A 206 -4.34 40.64 -21.21
CA GLN A 206 -4.58 39.55 -20.26
C GLN A 206 -4.21 39.96 -18.83
N ALA A 207 -3.07 40.63 -18.61
CA ALA A 207 -2.67 41.12 -17.28
C ALA A 207 -3.69 42.14 -16.74
N ALA A 208 -4.14 43.08 -17.58
CA ALA A 208 -5.19 44.04 -17.26
C ALA A 208 -6.51 43.36 -16.86
N MET A 209 -6.88 42.29 -17.55
CA MET A 209 -8.09 41.51 -17.28
C MET A 209 -8.01 40.78 -15.92
N LEU A 210 -6.89 40.11 -15.62
CA LEU A 210 -6.68 39.42 -14.34
C LEU A 210 -6.64 40.41 -13.16
N TYR A 211 -5.94 41.54 -13.30
CA TYR A 211 -5.98 42.61 -12.29
C TYR A 211 -7.37 43.27 -12.17
N GLY A 212 -8.14 43.35 -13.26
CA GLY A 212 -9.52 43.83 -13.24
C GLY A 212 -10.46 42.93 -12.46
N GLN A 213 -10.35 41.60 -12.63
CA GLN A 213 -11.09 40.61 -11.85
C GLN A 213 -10.69 40.66 -10.37
N ALA A 214 -9.38 40.68 -10.08
CA ALA A 214 -8.88 40.83 -8.72
C ALA A 214 -9.39 42.12 -8.05
N ARG A 215 -9.45 43.24 -8.78
CA ARG A 215 -9.98 44.52 -8.28
C ARG A 215 -11.42 44.39 -7.79
N GLU A 216 -12.30 43.80 -8.58
CA GLU A 216 -13.74 43.73 -8.30
C GLU A 216 -14.05 42.87 -7.08
N GLU A 217 -13.35 41.75 -6.95
CA GLU A 217 -13.43 40.87 -5.77
C GLU A 217 -12.85 41.56 -4.53
N LEU A 218 -11.71 42.23 -4.67
CA LEU A 218 -11.00 42.92 -3.59
C LEU A 218 -11.71 44.19 -3.09
N GLU A 219 -12.53 44.85 -3.91
CA GLU A 219 -13.40 45.96 -3.49
C GLU A 219 -14.47 45.48 -2.49
N SER A 220 -15.02 44.28 -2.68
CA SER A 220 -15.92 43.62 -1.71
C SER A 220 -15.17 43.23 -0.44
N GLU A 221 -14.06 42.50 -0.56
CA GLU A 221 -13.34 41.99 0.62
C GLU A 221 -12.67 43.09 1.46
N HIS A 222 -12.25 44.19 0.85
CA HIS A 222 -11.77 45.37 1.56
C HIS A 222 -12.91 46.06 2.35
N ALA A 223 -14.12 46.15 1.78
CA ALA A 223 -15.28 46.66 2.50
C ALA A 223 -15.71 45.78 3.69
N ARG A 224 -15.39 44.47 3.65
CA ARG A 224 -15.53 43.54 4.78
C ARG A 224 -14.36 43.59 5.78
N GLY A 225 -13.35 44.43 5.55
CA GLY A 225 -12.17 44.57 6.41
C GLY A 225 -11.18 43.41 6.36
N VAL A 226 -11.26 42.53 5.35
CA VAL A 226 -10.39 41.34 5.24
C VAL A 226 -9.01 41.71 4.68
N PHE A 227 -8.97 42.52 3.63
CA PHE A 227 -7.73 42.96 2.98
C PHE A 227 -7.40 44.43 3.29
N ASP A 228 -6.11 44.73 3.39
CA ASP A 228 -5.60 46.08 3.61
C ASP A 228 -5.81 47.01 2.40
N SER A 229 -6.03 48.30 2.65
CA SER A 229 -6.34 49.29 1.61
C SER A 229 -5.22 49.48 0.58
N ALA A 230 -3.96 49.18 0.91
CA ALA A 230 -2.84 49.28 -0.03
C ALA A 230 -2.89 48.17 -1.09
N TRP A 231 -3.41 46.97 -0.78
CA TRP A 231 -3.65 45.93 -1.79
C TRP A 231 -4.63 46.44 -2.85
N LEU A 232 -5.79 46.96 -2.41
CA LEU A 232 -6.81 47.47 -3.32
C LEU A 232 -6.25 48.60 -4.21
N LYS A 233 -5.59 49.59 -3.62
CA LYS A 233 -4.99 50.70 -4.38
C LYS A 233 -3.94 50.21 -5.37
N LEU A 234 -3.07 49.26 -5.00
CA LEU A 234 -2.04 48.75 -5.91
C LEU A 234 -2.65 47.98 -7.08
N VAL A 235 -3.65 47.13 -6.84
CA VAL A 235 -4.37 46.40 -7.89
C VAL A 235 -5.13 47.36 -8.81
N GLN A 236 -5.78 48.40 -8.27
CA GLN A 236 -6.43 49.46 -9.07
C GLN A 236 -5.43 50.19 -9.98
N ILE A 237 -4.26 50.58 -9.47
CA ILE A 237 -3.21 51.22 -10.27
C ILE A 237 -2.69 50.28 -11.36
N LYS A 238 -2.42 49.00 -11.02
CA LYS A 238 -1.93 48.01 -11.99
C LYS A 238 -2.97 47.71 -13.08
N ALA A 239 -4.24 47.52 -12.75
CA ALA A 239 -5.30 47.29 -13.74
C ALA A 239 -5.35 48.41 -14.80
N LEU A 240 -5.35 49.67 -14.38
CA LEU A 240 -5.32 50.84 -15.27
C LEU A 240 -4.00 50.93 -16.07
N HIS A 241 -2.86 50.65 -15.43
CA HIS A 241 -1.56 50.67 -16.09
C HIS A 241 -1.43 49.61 -17.19
N PHE A 242 -1.86 48.36 -16.92
CA PHE A 242 -1.84 47.28 -17.92
C PHE A 242 -2.87 47.47 -19.02
N SER A 243 -4.03 48.09 -18.74
CA SER A 243 -4.96 48.49 -19.81
C SER A 243 -4.31 49.52 -20.74
N SER A 244 -3.66 50.55 -20.18
CA SER A 244 -2.93 51.54 -20.97
C SER A 244 -1.78 50.93 -21.78
N LEU A 245 -1.05 49.96 -21.22
CA LEU A 245 -0.02 49.21 -21.95
C LEU A 245 -0.61 48.36 -23.10
N ALA A 246 -1.79 47.77 -22.92
CA ALA A 246 -2.46 47.00 -23.96
C ALA A 246 -2.84 47.86 -25.16
N ASP A 247 -3.48 49.01 -24.93
CA ASP A 247 -3.86 49.94 -25.98
C ASP A 247 -2.64 50.63 -26.63
N TYR A 248 -1.60 50.94 -25.86
CA TYR A 248 -0.32 51.46 -26.39
C TYR A 248 0.39 50.46 -27.31
N TYR A 249 0.53 49.21 -26.89
CA TYR A 249 1.16 48.20 -27.76
C TYR A 249 0.28 47.83 -28.95
N GLN A 250 -1.06 47.93 -28.83
CA GLN A 250 -1.95 47.76 -29.97
C GLN A 250 -1.88 48.95 -30.93
N SER A 251 -1.74 50.20 -30.46
CA SER A 251 -1.57 51.35 -31.35
C SER A 251 -0.29 51.27 -32.16
N LEU A 252 0.80 50.74 -31.59
CA LEU A 252 2.03 50.47 -32.33
C LEU A 252 1.84 49.35 -33.39
N ALA A 253 1.03 48.33 -33.08
CA ALA A 253 0.67 47.29 -34.05
C ALA A 253 -0.26 47.79 -35.17
N ASP A 254 -1.14 48.75 -34.87
CA ASP A 254 -2.03 49.38 -35.83
C ASP A 254 -1.26 50.41 -36.71
N GLU A 255 -0.25 51.07 -36.15
CA GLU A 255 0.74 51.89 -36.88
C GLU A 255 1.60 51.06 -37.84
N GLU A 256 2.09 49.87 -37.43
CA GLU A 256 2.76 48.89 -38.32
C GLU A 256 1.88 48.48 -39.51
N GLN A 257 0.55 48.59 -39.39
CA GLN A 257 -0.43 48.31 -40.45
C GLN A 257 -0.86 49.57 -41.23
N ASN A 258 -0.29 50.74 -40.94
CA ASN A 258 -0.67 52.06 -41.49
C ASN A 258 -2.09 52.54 -41.11
N HIS A 259 -2.69 52.01 -40.04
CA HIS A 259 -4.00 52.44 -39.53
C HIS A 259 -3.87 53.58 -38.50
N GLN A 260 -3.23 54.68 -38.91
CA GLN A 260 -2.85 55.79 -38.02
C GLN A 260 -4.05 56.44 -37.31
N GLY A 261 -5.21 56.55 -37.96
CA GLY A 261 -6.43 57.04 -37.31
C GLY A 261 -6.86 56.17 -36.12
N ILE A 262 -6.81 54.84 -36.28
CA ILE A 262 -7.14 53.86 -35.22
C ILE A 262 -6.09 53.92 -34.09
N ALA A 263 -4.81 54.00 -34.46
CA ALA A 263 -3.70 54.10 -33.51
C ALA A 263 -3.81 55.36 -32.62
N ILE A 264 -4.22 56.51 -33.18
CA ILE A 264 -4.47 57.74 -32.41
C ILE A 264 -5.59 57.55 -31.39
N ALA A 265 -6.73 56.96 -31.79
CA ALA A 265 -7.86 56.73 -30.88
C ALA A 265 -7.49 55.76 -29.72
N ARG A 266 -6.65 54.76 -29.99
CA ARG A 266 -6.06 53.91 -28.94
C ARG A 266 -5.09 54.66 -28.03
N LEU A 267 -4.22 55.51 -28.59
CA LEU A 267 -3.31 56.32 -27.79
C LEU A 267 -4.05 57.32 -26.88
N GLN A 268 -5.16 57.90 -27.33
CA GLN A 268 -6.03 58.73 -26.48
C GLN A 268 -6.64 57.92 -25.30
N THR A 269 -7.08 56.69 -25.57
CA THR A 269 -7.58 55.75 -24.55
C THR A 269 -6.46 55.37 -23.56
N ALA A 270 -5.25 55.10 -24.07
CA ALA A 270 -4.07 54.81 -23.28
C ALA A 270 -3.61 56.01 -22.42
N GLU A 271 -3.72 57.25 -22.92
CA GLU A 271 -3.37 58.46 -22.16
C GLU A 271 -4.33 58.65 -20.99
N LYS A 272 -5.64 58.56 -21.26
CA LYS A 272 -6.73 58.60 -20.27
C LYS A 272 -6.50 57.59 -19.14
N ALA A 273 -6.21 56.33 -19.47
CA ALA A 273 -5.96 55.28 -18.49
C ALA A 273 -4.62 55.46 -17.71
N SER A 274 -3.53 55.84 -18.37
CA SER A 274 -2.22 56.05 -17.70
C SER A 274 -2.22 57.26 -16.78
N LYS A 275 -2.89 58.35 -17.17
CA LYS A 275 -3.09 59.56 -16.36
C LYS A 275 -3.92 59.27 -15.11
N GLN A 276 -4.95 58.42 -15.21
CA GLN A 276 -5.70 57.94 -14.05
C GLN A 276 -4.84 57.04 -13.15
N ALA A 277 -4.07 56.10 -13.71
CA ALA A 277 -3.13 55.26 -12.95
C ALA A 277 -2.10 56.09 -12.18
N PHE A 278 -1.50 57.11 -12.80
CA PHE A 278 -0.57 58.02 -12.15
C PHE A 278 -1.24 58.87 -11.05
N THR A 279 -2.49 59.29 -11.26
CA THR A 279 -3.28 59.99 -10.24
C THR A 279 -3.54 59.11 -9.02
N TYR A 280 -3.86 57.82 -9.23
CA TYR A 280 -4.03 56.86 -8.12
C TYR A 280 -2.69 56.52 -7.46
N ALA A 281 -1.58 56.44 -8.21
CA ALA A 281 -0.23 56.27 -7.65
C ALA A 281 0.19 57.43 -6.73
N LYS A 282 -0.23 58.67 -7.02
CA LYS A 282 -0.07 59.82 -6.12
C LYS A 282 -0.92 59.72 -4.85
N ALA A 283 -2.06 59.04 -4.89
CA ALA A 283 -2.95 58.78 -3.75
C ALA A 283 -2.62 57.48 -2.98
N PHE A 284 -1.54 56.80 -3.36
CA PHE A 284 -1.01 55.63 -2.66
C PHE A 284 -0.30 56.06 -1.36
N PRO A 285 -0.47 55.35 -0.23
CA PRO A 285 0.21 55.69 1.02
C PRO A 285 1.73 55.69 0.86
N GLY A 286 2.40 56.79 1.25
CA GLY A 286 3.86 56.91 1.14
C GLY A 286 4.64 55.85 1.93
N THR A 287 4.04 55.35 3.01
CA THR A 287 4.44 54.10 3.66
C THR A 287 3.21 53.18 3.70
N PRO A 288 3.24 51.99 3.08
CA PRO A 288 2.18 50.99 3.25
C PRO A 288 2.20 50.40 4.67
N SER A 289 1.12 49.73 5.08
CA SER A 289 1.08 49.05 6.38
C SER A 289 2.03 47.85 6.37
N PRO A 290 2.66 47.49 7.51
CA PRO A 290 3.36 46.21 7.66
C PRO A 290 2.46 45.00 7.35
N SER A 291 1.14 45.12 7.56
CA SER A 291 0.17 44.08 7.18
C SER A 291 -0.04 43.94 5.67
N SER A 292 0.33 44.93 4.86
CA SER A 292 0.22 44.90 3.40
C SER A 292 1.28 44.01 2.73
N ASN A 293 2.36 43.65 3.45
CA ASN A 293 3.52 42.92 2.93
C ASN A 293 4.17 43.60 1.69
N LEU A 294 4.34 44.92 1.77
CA LEU A 294 4.87 45.79 0.72
C LEU A 294 6.05 46.64 1.21
N GLY A 295 7.05 46.86 0.35
CA GLY A 295 8.23 47.68 0.66
C GLY A 295 7.91 49.17 0.79
N SER A 296 8.72 49.91 1.55
CA SER A 296 8.56 51.36 1.74
C SER A 296 8.81 52.17 0.45
N ASP A 297 9.49 51.60 -0.54
CA ASP A 297 9.72 52.19 -1.86
C ASP A 297 8.50 52.07 -2.81
N THR A 298 7.54 51.18 -2.50
CA THR A 298 6.38 50.83 -3.36
C THR A 298 5.71 52.08 -3.93
N ALA A 299 5.49 53.10 -3.10
CA ALA A 299 4.85 54.36 -3.49
C ALA A 299 5.66 55.10 -4.56
N SER A 300 6.96 55.32 -4.32
CA SER A 300 7.87 55.97 -5.27
C SER A 300 8.05 55.17 -6.55
N THR A 301 8.19 53.84 -6.47
CA THR A 301 8.40 52.97 -7.62
C THR A 301 7.15 52.94 -8.52
N MET A 302 5.95 52.86 -7.95
CA MET A 302 4.70 52.96 -8.71
C MET A 302 4.47 54.34 -9.33
N GLN A 303 4.80 55.42 -8.60
CA GLN A 303 4.70 56.78 -9.15
C GLN A 303 5.68 57.00 -10.31
N ALA A 304 6.92 56.50 -10.22
CA ALA A 304 7.91 56.60 -11.28
C ALA A 304 7.51 55.78 -12.52
N ALA A 305 7.05 54.54 -12.33
CA ALA A 305 6.61 53.68 -13.42
C ALA A 305 5.37 54.24 -14.16
N THR A 306 4.33 54.65 -13.42
CA THR A 306 3.11 55.19 -14.03
C THR A 306 3.33 56.55 -14.70
N LYS A 307 4.13 57.44 -14.08
CA LYS A 307 4.52 58.73 -14.67
C LYS A 307 5.25 58.54 -16.00
N ARG A 308 6.32 57.72 -16.01
CA ARG A 308 7.13 57.48 -17.22
C ARG A 308 6.30 56.88 -18.35
N HIS A 309 5.37 55.96 -18.03
CA HIS A 309 4.47 55.38 -19.03
C HIS A 309 3.49 56.43 -19.60
N TRP A 310 2.87 57.26 -18.76
CA TRP A 310 2.02 58.36 -19.22
C TRP A 310 2.79 59.35 -20.13
N GLU A 311 3.99 59.75 -19.74
CA GLU A 311 4.86 60.62 -20.55
C GLU A 311 5.21 59.96 -21.91
N THR A 312 5.51 58.67 -21.94
CA THR A 312 5.79 57.91 -23.18
C THR A 312 4.56 57.85 -24.11
N VAL A 313 3.36 57.63 -23.55
CA VAL A 313 2.11 57.62 -24.32
C VAL A 313 1.80 59.02 -24.85
N GLN A 314 1.99 60.06 -24.05
CA GLN A 314 1.73 61.45 -24.43
C GLN A 314 2.68 61.93 -25.54
N GLU A 315 3.96 61.60 -25.47
CA GLU A 315 4.95 61.87 -26.53
C GLU A 315 4.54 61.19 -27.84
N LYS A 316 4.23 59.88 -27.80
CA LYS A 316 3.84 59.12 -28.99
C LYS A 316 2.52 59.58 -29.59
N LEU A 317 1.53 59.94 -28.77
CA LEU A 317 0.26 60.54 -29.20
C LEU A 317 0.49 61.89 -29.91
N THR A 318 1.33 62.76 -29.32
CA THR A 318 1.62 64.09 -29.88
C THR A 318 2.33 63.97 -31.24
N ALA A 319 3.27 63.03 -31.37
CA ALA A 319 3.93 62.74 -32.64
C ALA A 319 2.94 62.20 -33.69
N LEU A 320 2.15 61.18 -33.35
CA LEU A 320 1.28 60.53 -34.34
C LEU A 320 0.09 61.40 -34.77
N VAL A 321 -0.47 62.22 -33.87
CA VAL A 321 -1.48 63.24 -34.23
C VAL A 321 -0.89 64.23 -35.24
N LYS A 322 0.31 64.77 -34.96
CA LYS A 322 1.00 65.67 -35.89
C LYS A 322 1.22 65.02 -37.26
N ASP A 323 1.72 63.79 -37.31
CA ASP A 323 1.99 63.11 -38.58
C ASP A 323 0.68 62.76 -39.32
N ASN A 324 -0.42 62.51 -38.62
CA ASN A 324 -1.74 62.37 -39.24
C ASN A 324 -2.28 63.71 -39.77
N ASP A 325 -2.15 64.80 -39.03
CA ASP A 325 -2.64 66.14 -39.40
C ASP A 325 -1.85 66.77 -40.56
N PHE A 326 -0.59 66.38 -40.78
CA PHE A 326 0.25 66.89 -41.87
C PHE A 326 0.53 65.89 -43.01
N ILE A 327 0.37 64.58 -42.79
CA ILE A 327 0.71 63.55 -43.79
C ILE A 327 -0.51 62.66 -44.08
N TYR A 328 -0.96 61.86 -43.11
CA TYR A 328 -1.84 60.72 -43.39
C TYR A 328 -3.33 61.06 -43.54
N HIS A 329 -3.80 62.13 -42.91
CA HIS A 329 -5.17 62.65 -42.94
C HIS A 329 -6.27 61.59 -42.69
N GLN A 330 -6.01 60.57 -41.87
CA GLN A 330 -6.97 59.51 -41.57
C GLN A 330 -7.96 59.95 -40.50
N THR A 331 -9.23 59.60 -40.68
CA THR A 331 -10.29 59.83 -39.69
C THR A 331 -10.00 59.05 -38.41
N VAL A 332 -9.92 59.76 -37.28
CA VAL A 332 -9.82 59.16 -35.94
C VAL A 332 -11.19 58.60 -35.54
N PRO A 333 -11.34 57.29 -35.27
CA PRO A 333 -12.60 56.69 -34.85
C PRO A 333 -12.91 56.98 -33.36
N VAL A 334 -14.17 56.83 -32.97
CA VAL A 334 -14.60 57.02 -31.58
C VAL A 334 -14.20 55.81 -30.72
N GLU A 335 -13.82 56.04 -29.45
CA GLU A 335 -13.40 55.02 -28.46
C GLU A 335 -14.31 53.76 -28.48
N ALA A 336 -15.64 53.94 -28.49
CA ALA A 336 -16.62 52.86 -28.51
C ALA A 336 -16.69 52.03 -29.82
N SER A 337 -16.01 52.46 -30.89
CA SER A 337 -15.90 51.74 -32.16
C SER A 337 -14.58 50.99 -32.34
N LEU A 338 -13.67 51.07 -31.36
CA LEU A 338 -12.41 50.32 -31.36
C LEU A 338 -12.64 48.83 -31.09
N ALA A 339 -12.02 47.98 -31.90
CA ALA A 339 -11.99 46.54 -31.62
C ALA A 339 -11.20 46.28 -30.32
N ALA A 340 -11.78 45.50 -29.41
CA ALA A 340 -11.14 45.13 -28.15
C ALA A 340 -9.83 44.36 -28.41
N VAL A 341 -8.79 44.66 -27.63
CA VAL A 341 -7.50 43.97 -27.72
C VAL A 341 -7.68 42.49 -27.35
N GLY A 342 -7.28 41.58 -28.24
CA GLY A 342 -7.30 40.14 -27.97
C GLY A 342 -6.43 39.77 -26.77
N LYS A 343 -6.70 38.64 -26.11
CA LYS A 343 -6.02 38.25 -24.86
C LYS A 343 -5.26 36.93 -25.04
N VAL A 344 -4.05 36.84 -24.48
CA VAL A 344 -3.23 35.61 -24.49
C VAL A 344 -2.73 35.33 -23.08
N ALA A 345 -3.16 34.20 -22.50
CA ALA A 345 -2.65 33.69 -21.24
C ALA A 345 -1.34 32.92 -21.46
N ALA A 346 -0.24 33.53 -21.02
CA ALA A 346 1.05 32.85 -20.91
C ALA A 346 1.17 32.15 -19.54
N ALA A 347 0.81 32.87 -18.47
CA ALA A 347 0.74 32.31 -17.14
C ALA A 347 -0.48 31.38 -16.96
N LYS A 348 -0.25 30.24 -16.32
CA LYS A 348 -1.28 29.30 -15.84
C LYS A 348 -0.89 28.81 -14.44
N ALA A 349 -1.88 28.47 -13.63
CA ALA A 349 -1.67 27.79 -12.36
C ALA A 349 -1.14 26.37 -12.63
N ILE A 350 -0.06 25.96 -11.97
CA ILE A 350 0.52 24.61 -12.14
C ILE A 350 -0.22 23.65 -11.19
N PRO A 351 -0.81 22.53 -11.67
CA PRO A 351 -1.50 21.58 -10.79
C PRO A 351 -0.59 21.04 -9.68
N LEU A 352 -1.15 20.81 -8.49
CA LEU A 352 -0.39 20.26 -7.35
C LEU A 352 0.30 18.93 -7.70
N SER A 353 -0.37 18.08 -8.48
CA SER A 353 0.18 16.82 -8.97
C SER A 353 1.39 16.99 -9.87
N GLU A 354 1.47 18.04 -10.70
CA GLU A 354 2.64 18.34 -11.54
C GLU A 354 3.80 18.85 -10.68
N LEU A 355 3.52 19.71 -9.70
CA LEU A 355 4.54 20.21 -8.76
C LEU A 355 5.19 19.07 -7.95
N TYR A 356 4.42 18.09 -7.48
CA TYR A 356 4.95 16.97 -6.68
C TYR A 356 5.55 15.80 -7.50
N GLN A 357 5.49 15.85 -8.84
CA GLN A 357 6.16 14.87 -9.72
C GLN A 357 7.68 15.08 -9.83
N GLY A 358 8.21 16.24 -9.42
CA GLY A 358 9.65 16.52 -9.46
C GLY A 358 10.46 15.65 -8.49
N GLN A 359 11.51 14.98 -8.98
CA GLN A 359 12.40 14.13 -8.17
C GLN A 359 13.02 14.90 -6.98
N ASP A 360 13.28 16.20 -7.14
CA ASP A 360 13.81 17.05 -6.06
C ASP A 360 12.82 17.23 -4.91
N ILE A 361 11.51 17.30 -5.19
CA ILE A 361 10.48 17.41 -4.13
C ILE A 361 10.32 16.08 -3.38
N GLN A 362 10.43 14.93 -4.07
CA GLN A 362 10.50 13.63 -3.38
C GLN A 362 11.75 13.51 -2.48
N ARG A 363 12.91 14.02 -2.94
CA ARG A 363 14.13 14.13 -2.10
C ARG A 363 13.96 15.09 -0.91
N ILE A 364 13.24 16.20 -1.10
CA ILE A 364 12.92 17.14 -0.02
C ILE A 364 12.03 16.45 1.03
N ILE A 365 10.97 15.75 0.63
CA ILE A 365 10.05 15.05 1.55
C ILE A 365 10.77 13.93 2.33
N GLY A 366 11.59 13.14 1.63
CA GLY A 366 12.29 11.99 2.21
C GLY A 366 11.39 10.74 2.34
N PRO A 367 11.88 9.67 3.00
CA PRO A 367 11.12 8.44 3.23
C PRO A 367 9.96 8.67 4.20
N ASP A 368 8.94 7.80 4.16
CA ASP A 368 7.83 7.79 5.12
C ASP A 368 8.35 7.52 6.54
N ILE A 369 8.18 8.50 7.43
CA ILE A 369 8.59 8.41 8.84
C ILE A 369 7.94 7.19 9.51
N PHE A 370 6.67 6.89 9.20
CA PHE A 370 5.90 5.83 9.85
C PHE A 370 5.83 4.55 9.02
N GLN A 371 6.79 4.32 8.12
CA GLN A 371 6.84 3.14 7.24
C GLN A 371 6.58 1.79 7.95
N LYS A 372 7.06 1.66 9.21
CA LYS A 372 6.92 0.49 10.07
C LYS A 372 5.49 0.17 10.55
N ILE A 373 4.55 1.13 10.49
CA ILE A 373 3.20 0.98 11.07
C ILE A 373 2.20 0.66 9.95
N VAL A 374 1.94 -0.62 9.71
CA VAL A 374 0.99 -1.08 8.69
C VAL A 374 -0.44 -1.00 9.27
N PRO A 375 -1.38 -0.25 8.65
CA PRO A 375 -2.74 -0.10 9.17
C PRO A 375 -3.54 -1.39 9.17
N ILE A 376 -4.49 -1.56 10.10
CA ILE A 376 -5.28 -2.79 10.24
C ILE A 376 -6.08 -3.12 8.96
N SER A 377 -6.65 -2.10 8.30
CA SER A 377 -7.33 -2.26 6.99
C SER A 377 -6.37 -2.72 5.88
N VAL A 378 -5.07 -2.48 6.03
CA VAL A 378 -4.03 -2.99 5.13
C VAL A 378 -3.60 -4.40 5.53
N THR A 379 -3.54 -4.76 6.81
CA THR A 379 -3.25 -6.15 7.20
C THR A 379 -4.37 -7.11 6.78
N GLU A 380 -5.62 -6.65 6.77
CA GLU A 380 -6.78 -7.40 6.25
C GLU A 380 -6.66 -7.63 4.73
N THR A 381 -6.44 -6.56 3.94
CA THR A 381 -6.27 -6.66 2.48
C THR A 381 -4.96 -7.34 2.07
N ALA A 382 -3.90 -7.26 2.86
CA ALA A 382 -2.68 -8.05 2.69
C ALA A 382 -2.91 -9.54 2.98
N SER A 383 -3.75 -9.88 3.96
CA SER A 383 -4.15 -11.28 4.22
C SER A 383 -4.94 -11.88 3.05
N MET A 384 -5.79 -11.09 2.39
CA MET A 384 -6.46 -11.49 1.14
C MET A 384 -5.46 -11.66 -0.02
N TYR A 385 -4.40 -10.84 -0.07
CA TYR A 385 -3.31 -11.03 -1.04
C TYR A 385 -2.48 -12.29 -0.74
N ASP A 386 -2.22 -12.60 0.53
CA ASP A 386 -1.59 -13.85 0.95
C ASP A 386 -2.44 -15.09 0.57
N GLU A 387 -3.77 -14.99 0.61
CA GLU A 387 -4.64 -16.05 0.10
C GLU A 387 -4.54 -16.22 -1.43
N GLU A 388 -4.56 -15.14 -2.23
CA GLU A 388 -4.35 -15.23 -3.68
C GLU A 388 -2.93 -15.72 -4.04
N LYS A 389 -1.90 -15.34 -3.27
CA LYS A 389 -0.54 -15.93 -3.38
C LYS A 389 -0.52 -17.42 -3.05
N ALA A 390 -1.21 -17.85 -1.99
CA ALA A 390 -1.32 -19.27 -1.63
C ALA A 390 -2.10 -20.07 -2.68
N LYS A 391 -3.17 -19.51 -3.24
CA LYS A 391 -3.97 -20.05 -4.35
C LYS A 391 -3.16 -20.18 -5.64
N LEU A 392 -2.33 -19.18 -5.97
CA LEU A 392 -1.34 -19.27 -7.05
C LEU A 392 -0.38 -20.46 -6.83
N ILE A 393 0.28 -20.53 -5.66
CA ILE A 393 1.20 -21.63 -5.33
C ILE A 393 0.50 -23.00 -5.40
N ARG A 394 -0.71 -23.13 -4.84
CA ARG A 394 -1.50 -24.37 -4.88
C ARG A 394 -1.76 -24.80 -6.32
N SER A 395 -2.28 -23.90 -7.15
CA SER A 395 -2.64 -24.23 -8.55
C SER A 395 -1.44 -24.57 -9.44
N GLU A 396 -0.26 -23.96 -9.22
CA GLU A 396 0.95 -24.33 -9.96
C GLU A 396 1.58 -25.61 -9.42
N ALA A 397 1.55 -25.85 -8.10
CA ALA A 397 2.00 -27.11 -7.50
C ALA A 397 1.14 -28.31 -7.96
N GLU A 398 -0.17 -28.14 -8.06
CA GLU A 398 -1.11 -29.15 -8.56
C GLU A 398 -0.80 -29.53 -10.01
N LYS A 399 -0.61 -28.55 -10.91
CA LYS A 399 -0.19 -28.80 -12.31
C LYS A 399 1.14 -29.53 -12.40
N VAL A 400 2.10 -29.17 -11.54
CA VAL A 400 3.42 -29.81 -11.47
C VAL A 400 3.29 -31.26 -11.03
N GLU A 401 2.43 -31.55 -10.05
CA GLU A 401 2.25 -32.90 -9.52
C GLU A 401 1.38 -33.78 -10.43
N GLN A 402 0.33 -33.24 -11.05
CA GLN A 402 -0.38 -33.91 -12.14
C GLN A 402 0.60 -34.31 -13.24
N ALA A 403 1.45 -33.40 -13.70
CA ALA A 403 2.43 -33.71 -14.73
C ALA A 403 3.54 -34.67 -14.24
N ASN A 404 3.88 -34.69 -12.94
CA ASN A 404 4.75 -35.73 -12.35
C ASN A 404 4.09 -37.11 -12.39
N GLY A 405 2.81 -37.19 -12.02
CA GLY A 405 2.00 -38.40 -12.02
C GLY A 405 1.74 -38.96 -13.42
N GLU A 406 1.37 -38.11 -14.38
CA GLU A 406 1.22 -38.48 -15.80
C GLU A 406 2.52 -39.08 -16.37
N MET A 407 3.68 -38.49 -16.04
CA MET A 407 4.98 -39.03 -16.42
C MET A 407 5.23 -40.40 -15.78
N ALA A 408 4.98 -40.55 -14.48
CA ALA A 408 5.19 -41.81 -13.77
C ALA A 408 4.29 -42.94 -14.32
N ALA A 409 2.99 -42.68 -14.47
CA ALA A 409 2.02 -43.62 -15.02
C ALA A 409 2.31 -43.98 -16.48
N SER A 410 2.80 -43.03 -17.29
CA SER A 410 3.22 -43.31 -18.66
C SER A 410 4.45 -44.24 -18.72
N LEU A 411 5.42 -44.06 -17.80
CA LEU A 411 6.61 -44.92 -17.74
C LEU A 411 6.28 -46.32 -17.22
N ASP A 412 5.41 -46.43 -16.21
CA ASP A 412 4.93 -47.69 -15.65
C ASP A 412 4.13 -48.50 -16.68
N TYR A 413 3.19 -47.85 -17.40
CA TYR A 413 2.44 -48.47 -18.49
C TYR A 413 3.35 -49.03 -19.61
N LEU A 414 4.43 -48.32 -19.94
CA LEU A 414 5.43 -48.78 -20.90
C LEU A 414 6.46 -49.77 -20.31
N LYS A 415 6.44 -50.02 -18.99
CA LYS A 415 7.42 -50.83 -18.23
C LYS A 415 8.87 -50.30 -18.33
N LEU A 416 9.03 -48.99 -18.54
CA LEU A 416 10.32 -48.32 -18.70
C LEU A 416 10.84 -47.81 -17.34
N PRO A 417 12.15 -47.94 -17.04
CA PRO A 417 13.23 -48.39 -17.92
C PRO A 417 13.41 -49.92 -17.99
N SER A 418 12.76 -50.69 -17.11
CA SER A 418 13.10 -52.09 -16.83
C SER A 418 13.09 -53.03 -18.05
N SER A 419 12.21 -52.80 -19.03
CA SER A 419 12.20 -53.57 -20.28
C SER A 419 13.48 -53.41 -21.13
N LEU A 420 14.13 -52.25 -21.12
CA LEU A 420 15.33 -52.00 -21.94
C LEU A 420 16.56 -52.80 -21.49
N ASN A 421 16.66 -53.09 -20.18
CA ASN A 421 17.76 -53.89 -19.62
C ASN A 421 17.73 -55.34 -20.15
N VAL A 422 16.56 -55.83 -20.51
CA VAL A 422 16.34 -57.20 -20.99
C VAL A 422 16.62 -57.31 -22.49
N LEU A 423 16.19 -56.30 -23.26
CA LEU A 423 16.51 -56.18 -24.70
C LEU A 423 18.01 -55.98 -24.98
N LYS A 424 18.82 -55.67 -23.95
CA LYS A 424 20.29 -55.67 -23.99
C LYS A 424 20.93 -57.05 -23.71
N GLY A 425 20.14 -58.12 -23.67
CA GLY A 425 20.62 -59.49 -23.42
C GLY A 425 20.76 -59.86 -21.94
N GLY A 426 20.12 -59.13 -21.03
CA GLY A 426 20.23 -59.31 -19.57
C GLY A 426 19.66 -60.61 -18.98
N ALA A 427 19.37 -61.63 -19.79
CA ALA A 427 18.68 -62.86 -19.38
C ALA A 427 19.47 -63.70 -18.36
N ASP A 428 20.81 -63.72 -18.42
CA ASP A 428 21.65 -64.43 -17.43
C ASP A 428 21.61 -63.81 -16.01
N SER A 429 20.87 -62.70 -15.81
CA SER A 429 20.60 -62.12 -14.48
C SER A 429 19.26 -62.55 -13.87
N ASP A 430 18.51 -63.49 -14.48
CA ASP A 430 17.19 -63.95 -14.00
C ASP A 430 17.19 -64.66 -12.62
N PHE A 431 18.36 -64.90 -12.02
CA PHE A 431 18.50 -65.49 -10.67
C PHE A 431 19.23 -64.63 -9.63
N SER A 432 19.77 -63.47 -9.99
CA SER A 432 20.33 -62.53 -9.00
C SER A 432 19.23 -61.77 -8.26
N ILE A 433 19.44 -61.42 -6.99
CA ILE A 433 18.51 -60.57 -6.21
C ILE A 433 18.19 -59.30 -6.99
N ASP A 434 16.93 -58.87 -6.94
CA ASP A 434 16.59 -57.50 -7.34
C ASP A 434 17.24 -56.52 -6.36
N LYS A 435 18.09 -55.62 -6.86
CA LYS A 435 18.83 -54.66 -6.03
C LYS A 435 17.93 -53.68 -5.29
N GLU A 436 16.69 -53.45 -5.76
CA GLU A 436 15.71 -52.70 -4.96
C GLU A 436 15.21 -53.54 -3.77
N PHE A 437 14.96 -54.84 -3.96
CA PHE A 437 14.54 -55.75 -2.87
C PHE A 437 15.65 -55.97 -1.83
N GLU A 438 16.90 -56.15 -2.28
CA GLU A 438 18.09 -56.23 -1.42
C GLU A 438 18.21 -54.94 -0.56
N ARG A 439 18.09 -53.77 -1.21
CA ARG A 439 18.09 -52.47 -0.54
C ARG A 439 16.92 -52.32 0.45
N TRP A 440 15.70 -52.74 0.09
CA TRP A 440 14.54 -52.66 0.98
C TRP A 440 14.73 -53.50 2.24
N CYS A 441 15.25 -54.73 2.13
CA CYS A 441 15.52 -55.59 3.29
C CYS A 441 16.60 -54.97 4.18
N HIS A 442 17.68 -54.44 3.58
CA HIS A 442 18.76 -53.76 4.29
C HIS A 442 18.30 -52.45 4.98
N GLU A 443 17.42 -51.66 4.35
CA GLU A 443 16.84 -50.44 4.95
C GLU A 443 15.89 -50.77 6.11
N VAL A 444 15.09 -51.84 6.00
CA VAL A 444 14.22 -52.33 7.10
C VAL A 444 15.06 -52.91 8.26
N ALA A 445 16.19 -53.54 7.97
CA ALA A 445 17.11 -54.07 8.98
C ALA A 445 17.93 -52.98 9.68
N GLN A 446 18.38 -51.94 8.97
CA GLN A 446 18.93 -50.72 9.60
C GLN A 446 17.86 -49.93 10.36
N GLY A 447 16.58 -50.13 10.01
CA GLY A 447 15.41 -49.61 10.70
C GLY A 447 15.30 -50.06 12.16
N GLN A 448 15.32 -49.08 13.07
CA GLN A 448 15.03 -49.32 14.48
C GLN A 448 13.62 -49.92 14.66
N PRO A 449 13.41 -50.81 15.65
CA PRO A 449 12.08 -51.32 15.95
C PRO A 449 11.11 -50.19 16.28
N PHE A 450 9.88 -50.24 15.75
CA PHE A 450 8.89 -49.18 15.97
C PHE A 450 8.37 -49.12 17.41
N ASN A 451 8.33 -50.25 18.14
CA ASN A 451 7.75 -50.33 19.48
C ASN A 451 8.41 -49.33 20.49
N PRO A 452 9.75 -49.25 20.64
CA PRO A 452 10.42 -48.20 21.43
C PRO A 452 10.12 -46.76 21.00
N ALA A 453 9.82 -46.51 19.72
CA ALA A 453 9.47 -45.19 19.20
C ALA A 453 8.04 -44.79 19.60
N PHE A 454 7.07 -45.72 19.53
CA PHE A 454 5.72 -45.53 20.06
C PHE A 454 5.72 -45.38 21.59
N ASP A 455 6.54 -46.15 22.31
CA ASP A 455 6.72 -46.00 23.77
C ASP A 455 7.26 -44.61 24.14
N ARG A 456 8.16 -44.04 23.32
CA ARG A 456 8.63 -42.66 23.48
C ARG A 456 7.51 -41.65 23.21
N LEU A 457 6.80 -41.82 22.10
CA LEU A 457 5.69 -40.96 21.69
C LEU A 457 4.61 -40.85 22.77
N GLN A 458 4.21 -41.99 23.34
CA GLN A 458 3.23 -42.08 24.42
C GLN A 458 3.71 -41.40 25.72
N ARG A 459 5.01 -41.45 26.04
CA ARG A 459 5.59 -40.70 27.16
C ARG A 459 5.60 -39.19 26.92
N GLU A 460 5.95 -38.76 25.71
CA GLU A 460 5.99 -37.34 25.33
C GLU A 460 4.57 -36.75 25.35
N LYS A 461 3.60 -37.45 24.75
CA LYS A 461 2.16 -37.14 24.85
C LYS A 461 1.70 -36.99 26.31
N GLN A 462 1.99 -37.98 27.16
CA GLN A 462 1.53 -37.95 28.55
C GLN A 462 2.10 -36.74 29.32
N ALA A 463 3.37 -36.40 29.11
CA ALA A 463 3.99 -35.23 29.74
C ALA A 463 3.30 -33.91 29.37
N VAL A 464 2.87 -33.76 28.11
CA VAL A 464 2.10 -32.58 27.64
C VAL A 464 0.70 -32.56 28.27
N VAL A 465 -0.01 -33.70 28.28
CA VAL A 465 -1.33 -33.82 28.94
C VAL A 465 -1.25 -33.50 30.44
N ASP A 466 -0.19 -33.94 31.12
CA ASP A 466 0.06 -33.65 32.53
C ASP A 466 0.39 -32.16 32.76
N SER A 467 1.04 -31.49 31.80
CA SER A 467 1.27 -30.04 31.84
C SER A 467 -0.01 -29.22 31.66
N LEU A 468 -0.87 -29.61 30.71
CA LEU A 468 -2.21 -29.01 30.55
C LEU A 468 -3.10 -29.23 31.79
N ALA A 469 -3.02 -30.42 32.40
CA ALA A 469 -3.74 -30.75 33.62
C ALA A 469 -3.24 -29.93 34.83
N ARG A 470 -1.92 -29.73 34.97
CA ARG A 470 -1.32 -28.82 35.96
C ARG A 470 -1.81 -27.39 35.73
N SER A 471 -1.72 -26.90 34.49
CA SER A 471 -2.14 -25.55 34.10
C SER A 471 -3.61 -25.26 34.43
N SER A 472 -4.56 -26.12 34.05
CA SER A 472 -5.97 -25.97 34.44
C SER A 472 -6.12 -25.89 35.96
N LYS A 473 -5.49 -26.83 36.68
CA LYS A 473 -5.57 -26.90 38.14
C LYS A 473 -4.99 -25.64 38.82
N GLN A 474 -3.96 -24.99 38.27
CA GLN A 474 -3.45 -23.72 38.79
C GLN A 474 -4.50 -22.61 38.69
N LEU A 475 -5.19 -22.51 37.55
CA LEU A 475 -6.29 -21.55 37.32
C LEU A 475 -7.49 -21.84 38.24
N ASP A 476 -7.92 -23.10 38.33
CA ASP A 476 -9.02 -23.53 39.22
C ASP A 476 -8.72 -23.21 40.69
N MET A 477 -7.46 -23.40 41.11
CA MET A 477 -7.02 -23.07 42.46
C MET A 477 -7.03 -21.55 42.73
N GLU A 478 -6.51 -20.72 41.82
CA GLU A 478 -6.51 -19.26 41.97
C GLU A 478 -7.93 -18.69 41.98
N GLU A 479 -8.79 -19.13 41.06
CA GLU A 479 -10.20 -18.71 41.01
C GLU A 479 -10.92 -19.06 42.33
N SER A 480 -10.70 -20.27 42.85
CA SER A 480 -11.26 -20.68 44.14
C SER A 480 -10.72 -19.87 45.34
N VAL A 481 -9.52 -19.30 45.25
CA VAL A 481 -8.93 -18.45 46.30
C VAL A 481 -9.46 -17.03 46.22
N CYS A 482 -9.51 -16.46 45.01
CA CYS A 482 -10.11 -15.16 44.72
C CYS A 482 -11.55 -15.10 45.24
N GLU A 483 -12.37 -16.11 44.95
CA GLU A 483 -13.78 -16.09 45.33
C GLU A 483 -14.01 -16.40 46.83
N LYS A 484 -13.13 -17.18 47.47
CA LYS A 484 -13.11 -17.33 48.95
C LYS A 484 -12.77 -16.02 49.65
N MET A 485 -11.79 -15.26 49.14
CA MET A 485 -11.43 -13.96 49.72
C MET A 485 -12.51 -12.91 49.48
N ARG A 486 -13.13 -12.90 48.29
CA ARG A 486 -14.34 -12.08 48.01
C ARG A 486 -15.48 -12.41 48.96
N SER A 487 -15.76 -13.69 49.17
CA SER A 487 -16.80 -14.14 50.12
C SER A 487 -16.48 -13.75 51.58
N LYS A 488 -15.19 -13.67 51.96
CA LYS A 488 -14.75 -13.34 53.32
C LYS A 488 -14.76 -11.83 53.63
N TYR A 489 -14.42 -10.99 52.65
CA TYR A 489 -14.23 -9.55 52.85
C TYR A 489 -15.26 -8.66 52.10
N GLY A 490 -16.12 -9.25 51.26
CA GLY A 490 -17.25 -8.56 50.64
C GLY A 490 -16.84 -7.37 49.79
N SER A 491 -17.33 -6.18 50.17
CA SER A 491 -17.02 -4.89 49.53
C SER A 491 -15.53 -4.55 49.51
N ASP A 492 -14.77 -5.05 50.49
CA ASP A 492 -13.41 -4.62 50.73
C ASP A 492 -12.43 -5.39 49.81
N TRP A 493 -12.88 -6.51 49.22
CA TRP A 493 -12.12 -7.27 48.22
C TRP A 493 -12.32 -6.72 46.80
N THR A 494 -11.68 -5.58 46.52
CA THR A 494 -11.79 -4.86 45.25
C THR A 494 -11.16 -5.58 44.04
N GLN A 495 -10.47 -6.71 44.25
CA GLN A 495 -9.88 -7.53 43.19
C GLN A 495 -10.95 -8.03 42.20
N GLN A 496 -10.69 -7.92 40.90
CA GLN A 496 -11.61 -8.40 39.85
C GLN A 496 -11.79 -9.93 39.88
N PRO A 497 -12.95 -10.50 39.46
CA PRO A 497 -13.16 -11.95 39.42
C PRO A 497 -12.28 -12.64 38.39
N SER A 498 -11.57 -13.70 38.80
CA SER A 498 -10.60 -14.40 37.96
C SER A 498 -11.23 -15.11 36.75
N SER A 499 -12.44 -15.62 36.90
CA SER A 499 -13.18 -16.36 35.85
C SER A 499 -13.25 -15.61 34.51
N ARG A 500 -13.36 -14.28 34.53
CA ARG A 500 -13.31 -13.44 33.32
C ARG A 500 -11.90 -13.35 32.73
N LEU A 501 -10.88 -13.17 33.58
CA LEU A 501 -9.49 -12.98 33.17
C LEU A 501 -8.83 -14.27 32.68
N THR A 502 -9.28 -15.44 33.16
CA THR A 502 -8.76 -16.75 32.74
C THR A 502 -9.44 -17.34 31.50
N SER A 503 -10.42 -16.65 30.92
CA SER A 503 -11.27 -17.18 29.85
C SER A 503 -10.50 -17.56 28.57
N THR A 504 -9.49 -16.77 28.18
CA THR A 504 -8.56 -17.08 27.08
C THR A 504 -7.71 -18.30 27.42
N LEU A 505 -6.95 -18.25 28.52
CA LEU A 505 -6.07 -19.34 28.97
C LEU A 505 -6.81 -20.68 29.10
N ARG A 506 -8.07 -20.68 29.57
CA ARG A 506 -8.91 -21.89 29.63
C ARG A 506 -9.35 -22.39 28.25
N THR A 507 -9.56 -21.49 27.30
CA THR A 507 -9.83 -21.84 25.89
C THR A 507 -8.58 -22.41 25.23
N ASP A 508 -7.40 -21.84 25.50
CA ASP A 508 -6.11 -22.31 24.99
C ASP A 508 -5.78 -23.72 25.53
N VAL A 509 -5.92 -23.93 26.85
CA VAL A 509 -5.80 -25.26 27.49
C VAL A 509 -6.74 -26.29 26.86
N LYS A 510 -7.97 -25.90 26.53
CA LYS A 510 -8.92 -26.79 25.85
C LYS A 510 -8.49 -27.08 24.41
N SER A 511 -8.13 -26.05 23.64
CA SER A 511 -7.74 -26.17 22.23
C SER A 511 -6.56 -27.13 22.08
N TYR A 512 -5.48 -26.93 22.84
CA TYR A 512 -4.32 -27.83 22.81
C TYR A 512 -4.69 -29.27 23.23
N ARG A 513 -5.62 -29.44 24.18
CA ARG A 513 -6.10 -30.78 24.56
C ARG A 513 -6.88 -31.45 23.44
N ASP A 514 -7.82 -30.74 22.82
CA ASP A 514 -8.60 -31.26 21.68
C ASP A 514 -7.66 -31.67 20.54
N THR A 515 -6.64 -30.87 20.21
CA THR A 515 -5.61 -31.20 19.20
C THR A 515 -4.76 -32.42 19.57
N ILE A 516 -4.43 -32.63 20.85
CA ILE A 516 -3.69 -33.82 21.31
C ILE A 516 -4.56 -35.09 21.22
N ASP A 517 -5.86 -34.98 21.50
CA ASP A 517 -6.78 -36.10 21.37
C ASP A 517 -7.08 -36.44 19.88
N GLU A 518 -7.01 -35.46 18.96
CA GLU A 518 -6.98 -35.71 17.51
C GLU A 518 -5.68 -36.39 17.05
N ALA A 519 -4.52 -35.87 17.45
CA ALA A 519 -3.22 -36.47 17.13
C ALA A 519 -3.11 -37.92 17.63
N ALA A 520 -3.65 -38.20 18.83
CA ALA A 520 -3.74 -39.54 19.39
C ALA A 520 -4.52 -40.54 18.51
N ALA A 521 -5.51 -40.08 17.75
CA ALA A 521 -6.23 -40.94 16.81
C ALA A 521 -5.34 -41.34 15.63
N SER A 522 -4.50 -40.43 15.14
CA SER A 522 -3.47 -40.71 14.12
C SER A 522 -2.37 -41.63 14.66
N ASP A 523 -1.90 -41.43 15.90
CA ASP A 523 -0.91 -42.30 16.54
C ASP A 523 -1.41 -43.75 16.64
N MET A 524 -2.69 -43.95 16.98
CA MET A 524 -3.31 -45.28 17.02
C MET A 524 -3.42 -45.92 15.63
N GLN A 525 -3.65 -45.14 14.57
CA GLN A 525 -3.65 -45.65 13.19
C GLN A 525 -2.24 -46.08 12.76
N LEU A 526 -1.21 -45.27 13.04
CA LEU A 526 0.19 -45.63 12.80
C LEU A 526 0.58 -46.91 13.56
N PHE A 527 0.19 -47.03 14.84
CA PHE A 527 0.46 -48.23 15.63
C PHE A 527 -0.26 -49.48 15.08
N ALA A 528 -1.51 -49.34 14.62
CA ALA A 528 -2.25 -50.42 13.98
C ALA A 528 -1.58 -50.88 12.66
N THR A 529 -1.13 -49.94 11.83
CA THR A 529 -0.39 -50.24 10.59
C THR A 529 0.97 -50.86 10.87
N ALA A 530 1.69 -50.42 11.91
CA ALA A 530 2.94 -51.03 12.34
C ALA A 530 2.74 -52.50 12.74
N ARG A 531 1.68 -52.81 13.50
CA ARG A 531 1.32 -54.19 13.85
C ARG A 531 0.82 -55.03 12.67
N GLN A 532 0.16 -54.44 11.68
CA GLN A 532 -0.29 -55.15 10.49
C GLN A 532 0.89 -55.74 9.70
N TYR A 533 2.02 -55.03 9.63
CA TYR A 533 3.21 -55.43 8.87
C TYR A 533 4.37 -55.94 9.75
N GLU A 534 4.20 -56.03 11.08
CA GLU A 534 5.24 -56.45 12.05
C GLU A 534 5.89 -57.79 11.66
N ALA A 535 5.11 -58.74 11.14
CA ALA A 535 5.60 -60.04 10.65
C ALA A 535 6.36 -59.94 9.30
N ASP A 536 5.90 -59.12 8.35
CA ASP A 536 6.62 -58.90 7.08
C ASP A 536 7.96 -58.18 7.32
N PHE A 537 7.99 -57.20 8.24
CA PHE A 537 9.21 -56.49 8.63
C PHE A 537 10.24 -57.41 9.26
N GLU A 538 9.81 -58.38 10.08
CA GLU A 538 10.72 -59.35 10.71
C GLU A 538 11.16 -60.45 9.73
N GLU A 539 10.32 -60.87 8.77
CA GLU A 539 10.74 -61.76 7.65
C GLU A 539 11.83 -61.05 6.79
N MET A 540 11.70 -59.74 6.54
CA MET A 540 12.70 -58.93 5.84
C MET A 540 13.98 -58.65 6.67
N ARG A 541 13.86 -58.31 7.95
CA ARG A 541 15.00 -58.05 8.86
C ARG A 541 15.84 -59.30 9.04
N SER A 542 15.22 -60.41 9.44
CA SER A 542 15.94 -61.66 9.71
C SER A 542 16.67 -62.21 8.48
N ALA A 543 16.09 -62.08 7.27
CA ALA A 543 16.76 -62.43 6.02
C ALA A 543 17.97 -61.53 5.70
N SER A 544 17.93 -60.24 6.09
CA SER A 544 19.08 -59.33 5.94
C SER A 544 20.15 -59.54 6.99
N GLU A 545 19.79 -59.95 8.22
CA GLU A 545 20.74 -60.23 9.31
C GLU A 545 21.44 -61.58 9.17
N SER A 546 20.76 -62.60 8.62
CA SER A 546 21.38 -63.89 8.28
C SER A 546 22.24 -63.85 7.00
N GLY A 547 22.06 -62.83 6.17
CA GLY A 547 22.64 -62.75 4.82
C GLY A 547 21.93 -63.63 3.79
N GLU A 548 20.77 -64.20 4.12
CA GLU A 548 20.02 -65.14 3.25
C GLU A 548 18.94 -64.44 2.39
N VAL A 549 19.10 -63.15 2.09
CA VAL A 549 18.16 -62.36 1.26
C VAL A 549 17.90 -63.02 -0.11
N ASP A 550 18.94 -63.62 -0.73
CA ASP A 550 18.84 -64.48 -1.91
C ASP A 550 17.80 -65.60 -1.73
N VAL A 551 17.93 -66.36 -0.64
CA VAL A 551 17.11 -67.53 -0.35
C VAL A 551 15.69 -67.09 -0.01
N PHE A 552 15.52 -66.00 0.73
CA PHE A 552 14.21 -65.41 1.04
C PHE A 552 13.48 -64.94 -0.23
N TYR A 553 14.18 -64.24 -1.14
CA TYR A 553 13.65 -63.80 -2.43
C TYR A 553 13.23 -64.99 -3.31
N GLN A 554 14.08 -66.02 -3.40
CA GLN A 554 13.77 -67.26 -4.14
C GLN A 554 12.58 -68.02 -3.52
N GLN A 555 12.50 -68.12 -2.18
CA GLN A 555 11.35 -68.72 -1.51
C GLN A 555 10.06 -67.92 -1.75
N ALA A 556 10.11 -66.58 -1.80
CA ALA A 556 8.96 -65.76 -2.14
C ALA A 556 8.48 -66.00 -3.60
N LEU A 557 9.40 -66.11 -4.56
CA LEU A 557 9.09 -66.44 -5.96
C LEU A 557 8.48 -67.85 -6.11
N ILE A 558 8.92 -68.81 -5.29
CA ILE A 558 8.35 -70.16 -5.21
C ILE A 558 6.96 -70.13 -4.56
N LYS A 559 6.77 -69.41 -3.45
CA LYS A 559 5.46 -69.21 -2.77
C LYS A 559 4.41 -68.58 -3.72
N VAL A 560 4.84 -67.75 -4.68
CA VAL A 560 3.98 -67.09 -5.69
C VAL A 560 3.81 -67.94 -6.98
N GLY A 561 4.37 -69.15 -7.04
CA GLY A 561 4.09 -70.13 -8.09
C GLY A 561 4.97 -70.03 -9.34
N SER A 562 6.08 -69.28 -9.32
CA SER A 562 6.98 -69.11 -10.48
C SER A 562 7.90 -70.32 -10.76
N GLY A 563 7.63 -71.49 -10.15
CA GLY A 563 8.54 -72.63 -10.03
C GLY A 563 8.70 -73.56 -11.25
N SER A 564 8.89 -73.02 -12.46
CA SER A 564 9.14 -73.83 -13.66
C SER A 564 10.61 -74.18 -13.83
N LYS A 565 10.99 -75.45 -13.61
CA LYS A 565 12.35 -75.98 -13.83
C LYS A 565 12.70 -76.08 -15.33
N ALA A 566 13.05 -74.96 -15.96
CA ALA A 566 13.65 -74.94 -17.29
C ALA A 566 15.18 -75.09 -17.18
N LYS A 567 15.76 -76.14 -17.81
CA LYS A 567 17.21 -76.20 -18.02
C LYS A 567 17.60 -75.11 -19.01
N ALA A 568 18.51 -74.22 -18.62
CA ALA A 568 19.16 -73.32 -19.57
C ALA A 568 19.94 -74.15 -20.60
N LYS A 569 19.66 -73.90 -21.87
CA LYS A 569 20.51 -74.24 -23.00
C LYS A 569 21.09 -72.90 -23.47
N THR A 570 22.40 -72.77 -23.51
CA THR A 570 23.06 -71.54 -23.96
C THR A 570 22.96 -71.44 -25.47
N GLU A 571 22.10 -70.57 -25.96
CA GLU A 571 22.01 -70.13 -27.35
C GLU A 571 22.20 -68.60 -27.35
N GLY A 572 22.76 -68.04 -28.43
CA GLY A 572 23.60 -66.82 -28.38
C GLY A 572 22.91 -65.50 -28.00
N SER A 573 23.71 -64.52 -27.55
CA SER A 573 23.24 -63.15 -27.33
C SER A 573 22.89 -62.48 -28.66
N LEU A 574 21.71 -61.87 -28.75
CA LEU A 574 21.11 -61.37 -29.98
C LEU A 574 21.73 -60.04 -30.50
N LEU A 575 22.97 -59.77 -30.10
CA LEU A 575 23.77 -58.60 -30.49
C LEU A 575 24.77 -58.91 -31.62
N ASP A 576 24.91 -60.17 -32.02
CA ASP A 576 26.04 -60.70 -32.82
C ASP A 576 25.64 -61.16 -34.25
N GLU A 577 24.38 -60.93 -34.67
CA GLU A 577 23.92 -61.19 -36.05
C GLU A 577 23.88 -59.91 -36.90
N ASP A 578 25.03 -59.53 -37.45
CA ASP A 578 25.14 -58.51 -38.50
C ASP A 578 24.53 -59.02 -39.81
N TYR A 579 23.37 -58.47 -40.19
CA TYR A 579 22.81 -58.61 -41.54
C TYR A 579 22.30 -57.29 -42.09
N ASP A 580 22.68 -57.01 -43.34
CA ASP A 580 22.67 -55.67 -43.95
C ASP A 580 21.39 -55.41 -44.76
N GLU A 581 20.54 -54.48 -44.29
CA GLU A 581 19.68 -53.65 -45.16
C GLU A 581 19.15 -52.39 -44.41
N GLY A 582 19.95 -51.32 -44.36
CA GLY A 582 19.48 -49.92 -44.20
C GLY A 582 18.77 -49.48 -42.89
N GLY A 583 18.52 -50.39 -41.94
CA GLY A 583 17.86 -50.10 -40.66
C GLY A 583 18.82 -49.74 -39.52
N LEU A 584 18.34 -48.98 -38.53
CA LEU A 584 19.07 -48.72 -37.27
C LEU A 584 19.23 -50.01 -36.46
N SER A 585 20.40 -50.22 -35.87
CA SER A 585 20.66 -51.38 -35.01
C SER A 585 19.78 -51.34 -33.75
N VAL A 586 19.39 -52.51 -33.24
CA VAL A 586 18.57 -52.65 -32.02
C VAL A 586 19.24 -51.93 -30.84
N ALA A 587 20.57 -51.97 -30.75
CA ALA A 587 21.34 -51.25 -29.74
C ALA A 587 21.21 -49.71 -29.86
N GLU A 588 21.21 -49.17 -31.08
CA GLU A 588 21.01 -47.73 -31.34
C GLU A 588 19.57 -47.29 -31.03
N GLN A 589 18.60 -48.14 -31.37
CA GLN A 589 17.19 -47.89 -31.05
C GLN A 589 16.98 -47.82 -29.53
N ILE A 590 17.52 -48.78 -28.78
CA ILE A 590 17.50 -48.76 -27.31
C ILE A 590 18.21 -47.51 -26.76
N ALA A 591 19.37 -47.14 -27.30
CA ALA A 591 20.10 -45.95 -26.87
C ALA A 591 19.30 -44.65 -27.05
N ARG A 592 18.48 -44.54 -28.10
CA ARG A 592 17.55 -43.40 -28.31
C ARG A 592 16.46 -43.36 -27.23
N VAL A 593 15.88 -44.50 -26.87
CA VAL A 593 14.89 -44.56 -25.77
C VAL A 593 15.53 -44.15 -24.44
N GLU A 594 16.76 -44.60 -24.15
CA GLU A 594 17.51 -44.16 -22.96
C GLU A 594 17.84 -42.65 -22.99
N GLU A 595 18.14 -42.06 -24.15
CA GLU A 595 18.35 -40.62 -24.30
C GLU A 595 17.07 -39.82 -24.02
N LEU A 596 15.91 -40.29 -24.51
CA LEU A 596 14.61 -39.70 -24.24
C LEU A 596 14.25 -39.78 -22.75
N LEU A 597 14.51 -40.91 -22.08
CA LEU A 597 14.36 -41.05 -20.63
C LEU A 597 15.27 -40.09 -19.84
N LYS A 598 16.51 -39.87 -20.29
CA LYS A 598 17.42 -38.86 -19.70
C LYS A 598 16.90 -37.43 -19.89
N LYS A 599 16.42 -37.08 -21.09
CA LYS A 599 15.78 -35.79 -21.39
C LYS A 599 14.54 -35.55 -20.53
N LEU A 600 13.68 -36.56 -20.38
CA LEU A 600 12.45 -36.51 -19.58
C LEU A 600 12.74 -36.26 -18.09
N ASN A 601 13.73 -36.95 -17.52
CA ASN A 601 14.19 -36.75 -16.14
C ASN A 601 14.93 -35.41 -15.92
N LEU A 602 15.50 -34.80 -16.97
CA LEU A 602 16.01 -33.43 -16.89
C LEU A 602 14.84 -32.42 -16.81
N VAL A 603 13.78 -32.60 -17.61
CA VAL A 603 12.57 -31.76 -17.57
C VAL A 603 11.85 -31.85 -16.22
N LYS A 604 11.73 -33.05 -15.63
CA LYS A 604 11.18 -33.22 -14.27
C LYS A 604 11.97 -32.42 -13.23
N ARG A 605 13.31 -32.47 -13.28
CA ARG A 605 14.17 -31.69 -12.36
C ARG A 605 14.07 -30.18 -12.59
N GLU A 606 14.02 -29.72 -13.84
CA GLU A 606 13.80 -28.30 -14.17
C GLU A 606 12.47 -27.81 -13.59
N ARG A 607 11.38 -28.57 -13.80
CA ARG A 607 10.04 -28.22 -13.28
C ARG A 607 10.02 -28.10 -11.75
N MET A 608 10.64 -29.06 -11.05
CA MET A 608 10.73 -29.02 -9.58
C MET A 608 11.54 -27.81 -9.07
N GLN A 609 12.65 -27.45 -9.74
CA GLN A 609 13.42 -26.26 -9.38
C GLN A 609 12.61 -24.97 -9.61
N VAL A 610 11.93 -24.83 -10.76
CA VAL A 610 11.14 -23.63 -11.05
C VAL A 610 9.96 -23.47 -10.09
N LEU A 611 9.34 -24.58 -9.63
CA LEU A 611 8.31 -24.54 -8.58
C LEU A 611 8.90 -24.10 -7.23
N LYS A 612 10.13 -24.51 -6.90
CA LYS A 612 10.84 -24.03 -5.70
C LYS A 612 11.15 -22.53 -5.80
N ASP A 613 11.74 -22.08 -6.90
CA ASP A 613 12.06 -20.67 -7.17
C ASP A 613 10.80 -19.78 -7.07
N LEU A 614 9.65 -20.28 -7.55
CA LEU A 614 8.36 -19.61 -7.45
C LEU A 614 7.88 -19.52 -5.99
N LYS A 615 7.91 -20.63 -5.23
CA LYS A 615 7.50 -20.66 -3.81
C LYS A 615 8.33 -19.70 -2.96
N GLU A 616 9.65 -19.67 -3.15
CA GLU A 616 10.54 -18.76 -2.42
C GLU A 616 10.20 -17.29 -2.72
N LYS A 617 10.07 -16.91 -4.00
CA LYS A 617 9.78 -15.52 -4.39
C LYS A 617 8.41 -15.03 -3.96
N VAL A 618 7.38 -15.88 -4.02
CA VAL A 618 6.02 -15.55 -3.58
C VAL A 618 5.95 -15.44 -2.05
N HIS A 619 6.75 -16.21 -1.31
CA HIS A 619 6.83 -16.09 0.15
C HIS A 619 7.54 -14.81 0.61
N THR A 620 8.58 -14.35 -0.10
CA THR A 620 9.31 -13.10 0.20
C THR A 620 8.56 -11.80 -0.17
N ASP A 621 7.33 -11.89 -0.66
CA ASP A 621 6.65 -10.79 -1.34
C ASP A 621 5.67 -10.02 -0.44
N ASP A 622 5.93 -8.73 -0.21
CA ASP A 622 5.09 -7.84 0.61
C ASP A 622 4.44 -6.74 -0.24
N ILE A 623 3.11 -6.73 -0.26
CA ILE A 623 2.28 -5.73 -0.95
C ILE A 623 1.92 -4.52 -0.06
N SER A 624 2.21 -4.56 1.24
CA SER A 624 1.68 -3.61 2.24
C SER A 624 1.90 -2.15 1.86
N ASN A 625 3.08 -1.79 1.36
CA ASN A 625 3.37 -0.41 0.92
C ASN A 625 2.54 0.01 -0.31
N VAL A 626 2.27 -0.90 -1.24
CA VAL A 626 1.41 -0.65 -2.40
C VAL A 626 -0.04 -0.43 -1.95
N LEU A 627 -0.51 -1.20 -0.96
CA LEU A 627 -1.84 -1.03 -0.37
C LEU A 627 -1.98 0.26 0.44
N ILE A 628 -0.95 0.65 1.20
CA ILE A 628 -0.93 1.91 1.95
C ILE A 628 -1.04 3.11 1.01
N LEU A 629 -0.23 3.16 -0.05
CA LEU A 629 -0.23 4.26 -1.02
C LEU A 629 -1.54 4.35 -1.81
N ASN A 630 -2.14 3.22 -2.17
CA ASN A 630 -3.38 3.19 -2.97
C ASN A 630 -4.67 3.18 -2.14
N LYS A 631 -4.59 3.29 -0.81
CA LYS A 631 -5.73 3.15 0.14
C LYS A 631 -6.98 3.96 -0.23
N LYS A 632 -6.83 5.14 -0.83
CA LYS A 632 -7.94 6.01 -1.28
C LYS A 632 -8.58 5.59 -2.62
N SER A 633 -7.88 4.80 -3.45
CA SER A 633 -8.38 4.21 -4.72
C SER A 633 -8.84 2.76 -4.56
N ILE A 634 -8.39 2.08 -3.51
CA ILE A 634 -8.48 0.63 -3.33
C ILE A 634 -9.91 0.11 -3.12
N ALA A 635 -10.79 0.89 -2.50
CA ALA A 635 -12.08 0.44 -1.95
C ALA A 635 -13.09 -0.20 -2.93
N ASN A 636 -12.79 -0.25 -4.24
CA ASN A 636 -13.54 -1.03 -5.24
C ASN A 636 -12.64 -1.69 -6.31
N GLN A 637 -11.31 -1.76 -6.11
CA GLN A 637 -10.32 -2.16 -7.14
C GLN A 637 -9.25 -3.15 -6.67
N GLU A 638 -9.31 -3.64 -5.43
CA GLU A 638 -8.35 -4.61 -4.83
C GLU A 638 -7.97 -5.77 -5.77
N ALA A 639 -8.96 -6.45 -6.35
CA ALA A 639 -8.71 -7.58 -7.26
C ALA A 639 -7.88 -7.20 -8.50
N GLN A 640 -8.01 -5.98 -9.02
CA GLN A 640 -7.21 -5.51 -10.16
C GLN A 640 -5.77 -5.19 -9.74
N LEU A 641 -5.60 -4.61 -8.55
CA LEU A 641 -4.28 -4.35 -7.96
C LEU A 641 -3.55 -5.65 -7.64
N PHE A 642 -4.22 -6.62 -7.02
CA PHE A 642 -3.68 -7.96 -6.78
C PHE A 642 -3.30 -8.66 -8.10
N GLN A 643 -4.15 -8.58 -9.14
CA GLN A 643 -3.86 -9.20 -10.43
C GLN A 643 -2.64 -8.56 -11.13
N ALA A 644 -2.51 -7.24 -11.08
CA ALA A 644 -1.34 -6.53 -11.61
C ALA A 644 -0.06 -6.89 -10.83
N GLU A 645 -0.13 -6.93 -9.49
CA GLU A 645 1.03 -7.26 -8.66
C GLU A 645 1.44 -8.74 -8.82
N LEU A 646 0.50 -9.67 -9.00
CA LEU A 646 0.79 -11.08 -9.30
C LEU A 646 1.38 -11.30 -10.71
N GLU A 647 1.24 -10.35 -11.64
CA GLU A 647 1.75 -10.52 -13.01
C GLU A 647 3.27 -10.72 -13.07
N LYS A 648 4.04 -10.18 -12.09
CA LYS A 648 5.48 -10.44 -11.96
C LYS A 648 5.84 -11.94 -11.91
N PHE A 649 4.94 -12.78 -11.38
CA PHE A 649 5.13 -14.23 -11.28
C PHE A 649 4.79 -14.99 -12.58
N ARG A 650 4.13 -14.39 -13.58
CA ARG A 650 3.82 -15.04 -14.88
C ARG A 650 5.06 -15.59 -15.58
N SER A 651 6.20 -14.94 -15.39
CA SER A 651 7.52 -15.40 -15.85
C SER A 651 7.84 -16.85 -15.45
N HIS A 652 7.44 -17.26 -14.24
CA HIS A 652 7.68 -18.60 -13.70
C HIS A 652 6.57 -19.57 -14.14
N GLN A 653 5.30 -19.13 -14.13
CA GLN A 653 4.17 -19.92 -14.65
C GLN A 653 4.39 -20.33 -16.12
N ASN A 654 4.80 -19.39 -16.98
CA ASN A 654 5.10 -19.66 -18.39
C ASN A 654 6.24 -20.68 -18.56
N ARG A 655 7.23 -20.67 -17.66
CA ARG A 655 8.31 -21.69 -17.65
C ARG A 655 7.79 -23.05 -17.19
N LEU A 656 6.93 -23.12 -16.17
CA LEU A 656 6.26 -24.37 -15.77
C LEU A 656 5.43 -24.95 -16.92
N ILE A 657 4.58 -24.16 -17.56
CA ILE A 657 3.79 -24.55 -18.75
C ILE A 657 4.71 -25.09 -19.87
N SER A 658 5.83 -24.40 -20.13
CA SER A 658 6.84 -24.86 -21.09
C SER A 658 7.42 -26.24 -20.74
N THR A 659 7.74 -26.50 -19.46
CA THR A 659 8.21 -27.84 -19.04
C THR A 659 7.14 -28.93 -19.20
N VAL A 660 5.86 -28.61 -18.97
CA VAL A 660 4.75 -29.56 -19.20
C VAL A 660 4.60 -29.87 -20.69
N HIS A 661 4.55 -28.86 -21.58
CA HIS A 661 4.48 -29.09 -23.02
C HIS A 661 5.68 -29.90 -23.54
N LYS A 662 6.89 -29.62 -23.05
CA LYS A 662 8.12 -30.35 -23.37
C LYS A 662 8.07 -31.80 -22.90
N GLN A 663 7.51 -32.07 -21.71
CA GLN A 663 7.24 -33.43 -21.23
C GLN A 663 6.26 -34.16 -22.17
N SER A 664 5.11 -33.55 -22.50
CA SER A 664 4.10 -34.18 -23.36
C SER A 664 4.63 -34.48 -24.76
N SER A 665 5.55 -33.67 -25.29
CA SER A 665 6.26 -33.96 -26.55
C SER A 665 7.21 -35.16 -26.41
N LEU A 666 8.06 -35.16 -25.37
CA LEU A 666 9.01 -36.25 -25.11
C LEU A 666 8.29 -37.59 -24.82
N LEU A 667 7.14 -37.58 -24.13
CA LEU A 667 6.33 -38.79 -23.90
C LEU A 667 5.72 -39.35 -25.18
N LYS A 668 5.31 -38.50 -26.14
CA LYS A 668 4.84 -38.94 -27.46
C LYS A 668 5.98 -39.54 -28.28
N GLU A 669 7.14 -38.91 -28.27
CA GLU A 669 8.36 -39.39 -28.95
C GLU A 669 8.85 -40.72 -28.34
N LEU A 670 8.84 -40.84 -27.01
CA LEU A 670 9.18 -42.06 -26.27
C LEU A 670 8.19 -43.19 -26.60
N THR A 671 6.89 -42.93 -26.51
CA THR A 671 5.84 -43.91 -26.84
C THR A 671 5.98 -44.41 -28.28
N LYS A 672 6.27 -43.51 -29.23
CA LYS A 672 6.51 -43.90 -30.62
C LYS A 672 7.78 -44.74 -30.77
N THR A 673 8.94 -44.23 -30.36
CA THR A 673 10.24 -44.91 -30.55
C THR A 673 10.31 -46.27 -29.86
N TYR A 674 9.68 -46.41 -28.69
CA TYR A 674 9.54 -47.70 -28.01
C TYR A 674 8.50 -48.61 -28.66
N GLY A 675 7.40 -48.06 -29.20
CA GLY A 675 6.43 -48.80 -30.00
C GLY A 675 6.99 -49.30 -31.34
N ASP A 676 7.90 -48.55 -31.96
CA ASP A 676 8.64 -48.96 -33.16
C ASP A 676 9.62 -50.11 -32.81
N LEU A 677 10.37 -49.99 -31.69
CA LEU A 677 11.26 -51.04 -31.17
C LEU A 677 10.52 -52.36 -30.86
N LEU A 678 9.33 -52.29 -30.26
CA LEU A 678 8.49 -53.46 -29.95
C LEU A 678 7.88 -54.15 -31.18
N GLN A 679 7.94 -53.52 -32.37
CA GLN A 679 7.48 -54.11 -33.63
C GLN A 679 8.58 -54.92 -34.35
N ASP A 680 9.85 -54.82 -33.93
CA ASP A 680 10.91 -55.65 -34.49
C ASP A 680 10.64 -57.13 -34.20
N LYS A 681 10.75 -57.97 -35.25
CA LYS A 681 10.53 -59.42 -35.16
C LYS A 681 11.49 -60.09 -34.18
N ARG A 682 12.70 -59.54 -34.00
CA ARG A 682 13.73 -59.99 -33.06
C ARG A 682 13.28 -59.83 -31.60
N VAL A 683 12.72 -58.68 -31.26
CA VAL A 683 12.26 -58.31 -29.91
C VAL A 683 11.01 -59.10 -29.47
N ARG A 684 10.15 -59.44 -30.44
CA ARG A 684 8.80 -59.97 -30.19
C ARG A 684 8.76 -61.37 -29.58
N ALA A 685 9.80 -62.20 -29.76
CA ALA A 685 9.87 -63.55 -29.20
C ALA A 685 10.21 -63.52 -27.69
N ASP A 686 11.26 -62.79 -27.31
CA ASP A 686 11.70 -62.68 -25.92
C ASP A 686 10.66 -61.97 -25.05
N GLN A 687 9.96 -60.96 -25.58
CA GLN A 687 8.91 -60.25 -24.86
C GLN A 687 7.83 -61.19 -24.27
N GLN A 688 7.39 -62.22 -25.01
CA GLN A 688 6.37 -63.15 -24.50
C GLN A 688 6.90 -64.09 -23.41
N ARG A 689 8.17 -64.51 -23.51
CA ARG A 689 8.84 -65.34 -22.49
C ARG A 689 9.05 -64.53 -21.21
N TYR A 690 9.56 -63.31 -21.35
CA TYR A 690 9.78 -62.34 -20.29
C TYR A 690 8.48 -61.98 -19.53
N ASP A 691 7.38 -61.67 -20.23
CA ASP A 691 6.09 -61.31 -19.62
C ASP A 691 5.43 -62.43 -18.79
N SER A 692 5.95 -63.66 -18.84
CA SER A 692 5.50 -64.76 -17.98
C SER A 692 6.27 -64.78 -16.64
N VAL A 693 7.61 -64.79 -16.69
CA VAL A 693 8.50 -64.78 -15.51
C VAL A 693 8.30 -63.49 -14.70
N GLN A 694 8.17 -62.35 -15.38
CA GLN A 694 7.99 -61.04 -14.75
C GLN A 694 6.67 -60.89 -14.01
N LYS A 695 5.62 -61.66 -14.32
CA LYS A 695 4.37 -61.61 -13.53
C LYS A 695 4.57 -62.21 -12.13
N GLY A 696 5.35 -63.28 -12.01
CA GLY A 696 5.76 -63.83 -10.72
C GLY A 696 6.65 -62.86 -9.95
N ARG A 697 7.71 -62.36 -10.59
CA ARG A 697 8.64 -61.37 -10.00
C ARG A 697 7.95 -60.09 -9.55
N ASN A 698 7.15 -59.45 -10.40
CA ASN A 698 6.42 -58.24 -10.05
C ASN A 698 5.31 -58.50 -9.01
N GLY A 699 4.78 -59.72 -8.92
CA GLY A 699 3.89 -60.12 -7.80
C GLY A 699 4.60 -60.07 -6.44
N VAL A 700 5.82 -60.63 -6.37
CA VAL A 700 6.68 -60.58 -5.17
C VAL A 700 7.13 -59.15 -4.88
N LEU A 701 7.70 -58.45 -5.87
CA LEU A 701 8.18 -57.09 -5.70
C LEU A 701 7.03 -56.15 -5.31
N ASN A 702 5.84 -56.23 -5.92
CA ASN A 702 4.70 -55.40 -5.51
C ASN A 702 4.05 -55.83 -4.18
N ARG A 703 4.40 -56.98 -3.58
CA ARG A 703 4.12 -57.24 -2.15
C ARG A 703 5.13 -56.48 -1.29
N TYR A 704 6.41 -56.77 -1.44
CA TYR A 704 7.42 -56.22 -0.53
C TYR A 704 7.70 -54.73 -0.74
N LYS A 705 7.38 -54.16 -1.91
CA LYS A 705 7.30 -52.71 -2.13
C LYS A 705 6.16 -52.06 -1.35
N ARG A 706 5.02 -52.75 -1.15
CA ARG A 706 3.96 -52.25 -0.24
C ARG A 706 4.38 -52.33 1.22
N VAL A 707 5.15 -53.35 1.60
CA VAL A 707 5.76 -53.44 2.93
C VAL A 707 6.80 -52.33 3.14
N HIS A 708 7.74 -52.14 2.20
CA HIS A 708 8.75 -51.08 2.27
C HIS A 708 8.15 -49.66 2.23
N ASN A 709 7.16 -49.40 1.35
CA ASN A 709 6.40 -48.15 1.39
C ASN A 709 5.74 -47.96 2.77
N ALA A 710 5.09 -48.98 3.35
CA ALA A 710 4.51 -48.89 4.68
C ALA A 710 5.58 -48.64 5.78
N PHE A 711 6.79 -49.19 5.63
CA PHE A 711 7.93 -48.89 6.50
C PHE A 711 8.40 -47.43 6.37
N GLU A 712 8.51 -46.89 5.15
CA GLU A 712 8.82 -45.48 4.92
C GLU A 712 7.72 -44.56 5.48
N ASP A 713 6.45 -44.87 5.21
CA ASP A 713 5.28 -44.11 5.69
C ASP A 713 5.19 -44.12 7.22
N LEU A 714 5.44 -45.26 7.87
CA LEU A 714 5.52 -45.37 9.34
C LEU A 714 6.71 -44.59 9.91
N THR A 715 7.88 -44.68 9.27
CA THR A 715 9.10 -43.97 9.71
C THR A 715 8.92 -42.45 9.58
N GLN A 716 8.35 -41.98 8.47
CA GLN A 716 8.01 -40.58 8.26
C GLN A 716 6.86 -40.13 9.18
N GLY A 717 5.85 -40.96 9.39
CA GLY A 717 4.72 -40.69 10.30
C GLY A 717 5.19 -40.51 11.75
N LEU A 718 6.00 -41.45 12.26
CA LEU A 718 6.61 -41.37 13.59
C LEU A 718 7.55 -40.16 13.73
N SER A 719 8.31 -39.82 12.69
CA SER A 719 9.18 -38.63 12.69
C SER A 719 8.36 -37.34 12.78
N ARG A 720 7.27 -37.22 12.01
CA ARG A 720 6.32 -36.08 12.07
C ARG A 720 5.59 -36.02 13.42
N ALA A 721 5.17 -37.15 13.96
CA ALA A 721 4.50 -37.21 15.26
C ALA A 721 5.45 -36.81 16.41
N GLN A 722 6.72 -37.26 16.39
CA GLN A 722 7.74 -36.79 17.32
C GLN A 722 8.00 -35.29 17.18
N GLY A 723 8.05 -34.75 15.95
CA GLY A 723 8.12 -33.30 15.72
C GLY A 723 6.96 -32.56 16.39
N PHE A 724 5.72 -32.96 16.06
CA PHE A 724 4.49 -32.41 16.63
C PHE A 724 4.47 -32.42 18.16
N TYR A 725 4.83 -33.52 18.84
CA TYR A 725 4.81 -33.55 20.30
C TYR A 725 5.92 -32.71 20.94
N ASN A 726 7.05 -32.44 20.25
CA ASN A 726 8.04 -31.50 20.74
C ASN A 726 7.57 -30.04 20.56
N GLU A 727 7.03 -29.67 19.40
CA GLU A 727 6.45 -28.33 19.15
C GLU A 727 5.25 -28.03 20.07
N MET A 728 4.38 -29.02 20.27
CA MET A 728 3.25 -28.94 21.21
C MET A 728 3.74 -28.82 22.66
N LYS A 729 4.81 -29.54 23.04
CA LYS A 729 5.42 -29.38 24.36
C LYS A 729 5.98 -27.99 24.56
N GLU A 730 6.73 -27.42 23.62
CA GLU A 730 7.24 -26.04 23.74
C GLU A 730 6.10 -25.02 23.86
N SER A 731 5.01 -25.21 23.10
CA SER A 731 3.79 -24.40 23.17
C SER A 731 3.12 -24.49 24.54
N VAL A 732 2.99 -25.69 25.10
CA VAL A 732 2.34 -25.95 26.40
C VAL A 732 3.24 -25.55 27.58
N ASP A 733 4.57 -25.72 27.50
CA ASP A 733 5.53 -25.22 28.49
C ASP A 733 5.56 -23.68 28.50
N SER A 734 5.24 -23.01 27.38
CA SER A 734 5.01 -21.57 27.30
C SER A 734 3.69 -21.17 27.96
N LEU A 735 2.60 -21.90 27.69
CA LEU A 735 1.31 -21.69 28.34
C LEU A 735 1.38 -21.91 29.87
N GLU A 736 2.09 -22.94 30.35
CA GLU A 736 2.27 -23.19 31.78
C GLU A 736 2.98 -22.00 32.46
N LYS A 737 4.03 -21.44 31.86
CA LYS A 737 4.70 -20.22 32.36
C LYS A 737 3.77 -19.00 32.38
N ASN A 738 2.93 -18.84 31.37
CA ASN A 738 1.95 -17.74 31.33
C ASN A 738 0.88 -17.89 32.42
N VAL A 739 0.41 -19.13 32.66
CA VAL A 739 -0.49 -19.46 33.76
C VAL A 739 0.18 -19.23 35.13
N GLU A 740 1.43 -19.65 35.32
CA GLU A 740 2.18 -19.42 36.56
C GLU A 740 2.41 -17.93 36.83
N SER A 741 2.80 -17.17 35.80
CA SER A 741 2.97 -15.71 35.88
C SER A 741 1.65 -15.02 36.25
N PHE A 742 0.54 -15.37 35.58
CA PHE A 742 -0.79 -14.87 35.91
C PHE A 742 -1.15 -15.18 37.37
N VAL A 743 -1.09 -16.44 37.77
CA VAL A 743 -1.45 -16.90 39.12
C VAL A 743 -0.55 -16.29 40.20
N SER A 744 0.74 -16.07 39.92
CA SER A 744 1.67 -15.39 40.82
C SER A 744 1.30 -13.92 41.02
N ASN A 745 1.11 -13.16 39.93
CA ASN A 745 0.72 -11.75 39.97
C ASN A 745 -0.63 -11.55 40.69
N ARG A 746 -1.59 -12.44 40.44
CA ARG A 746 -2.91 -12.45 41.09
C ARG A 746 -2.85 -12.73 42.59
N ARG A 747 -1.97 -13.64 43.02
CA ARG A 747 -1.71 -13.90 44.45
C ARG A 747 -0.99 -12.72 45.11
N ALA A 748 -0.10 -12.02 44.41
CA ALA A 748 0.55 -10.82 44.90
C ALA A 748 -0.44 -9.64 45.07
N GLU A 749 -1.30 -9.39 44.07
CA GLU A 749 -2.41 -8.43 44.14
C GLU A 749 -3.33 -8.72 45.35
N GLY A 750 -3.78 -9.97 45.49
CA GLY A 750 -4.60 -10.40 46.62
C GLY A 750 -3.89 -10.27 47.98
N ALA A 751 -2.60 -10.55 48.07
CA ALA A 751 -1.83 -10.39 49.30
C ALA A 751 -1.66 -8.90 49.69
N GLN A 752 -1.47 -8.01 48.72
CA GLN A 752 -1.40 -6.57 48.95
C GLN A 752 -2.75 -6.01 49.44
N LEU A 753 -3.86 -6.41 48.79
CA LEU A 753 -5.21 -6.03 49.22
C LEU A 753 -5.54 -6.59 50.61
N LEU A 754 -5.20 -7.85 50.90
CA LEU A 754 -5.34 -8.43 52.24
C LEU A 754 -4.59 -7.60 53.30
N HIS A 755 -3.34 -7.22 53.02
CA HIS A 755 -2.55 -6.39 53.94
C HIS A 755 -3.16 -5.00 54.12
N GLN A 756 -3.69 -4.38 53.06
CA GLN A 756 -4.36 -3.09 53.12
C GLN A 756 -5.66 -3.14 53.95
N ILE A 757 -6.46 -4.21 53.80
CA ILE A 757 -7.68 -4.45 54.58
C ILE A 757 -7.33 -4.63 56.07
N GLU A 758 -6.32 -5.46 56.37
CA GLU A 758 -5.85 -5.70 57.74
C GLU A 758 -5.25 -4.44 58.37
N GLN A 759 -4.44 -3.67 57.64
CA GLN A 759 -3.92 -2.38 58.11
C GLN A 759 -5.03 -1.36 58.36
N THR A 760 -6.02 -1.27 57.46
CA THR A 760 -7.18 -0.37 57.61
C THR A 760 -8.01 -0.75 58.84
N LYS A 761 -8.25 -2.04 59.06
CA LYS A 761 -8.97 -2.57 60.22
C LYS A 761 -8.22 -2.34 61.53
N ASN A 762 -6.89 -2.53 61.54
CA ASN A 762 -6.04 -2.26 62.70
C ASN A 762 -5.97 -0.76 63.01
N ASN A 763 -5.89 0.09 61.99
CA ASN A 763 -5.95 1.55 62.15
C ASN A 763 -7.33 2.03 62.65
N ALA A 764 -8.42 1.39 62.22
CA ALA A 764 -9.76 1.68 62.73
C ALA A 764 -9.89 1.30 64.22
N ALA A 765 -9.39 0.13 64.63
CA ALA A 765 -9.35 -0.30 66.03
C ALA A 765 -8.45 0.62 66.90
N GLY A 766 -7.26 0.97 66.41
CA GLY A 766 -6.37 1.94 67.06
C GLY A 766 -6.99 3.34 67.16
N GLY A 767 -7.72 3.77 66.14
CA GLY A 767 -8.47 5.03 66.14
C GLY A 767 -9.59 5.06 67.18
N GLN A 768 -10.29 3.93 67.40
CA GLN A 768 -11.28 3.80 68.47
C GLN A 768 -10.61 3.87 69.86
N ALA A 769 -9.52 3.14 70.09
CA ALA A 769 -8.78 3.19 71.35
C ALA A 769 -8.21 4.60 71.66
N ALA A 770 -7.67 5.29 70.65
CA ALA A 770 -7.18 6.66 70.78
C ALA A 770 -8.31 7.67 71.01
N ALA A 771 -9.48 7.49 70.38
CA ALA A 771 -10.66 8.32 70.63
C ALA A 771 -11.19 8.11 72.07
N GLU A 772 -11.15 6.88 72.59
CA GLU A 772 -11.58 6.56 73.94
C GLU A 772 -10.62 7.12 75.01
N GLN A 773 -9.30 6.99 74.81
CA GLN A 773 -8.29 7.68 75.63
C GLN A 773 -8.48 9.21 75.60
N LYS A 774 -8.71 9.80 74.43
CA LYS A 774 -8.93 11.25 74.32
C LYS A 774 -10.22 11.70 75.02
N ARG A 775 -11.29 10.90 74.92
CA ARG A 775 -12.56 11.12 75.63
C ARG A 775 -12.39 11.05 77.16
N MET A 776 -11.50 10.18 77.64
CA MET A 776 -11.11 10.09 79.05
C MET A 776 -10.25 11.29 79.50
N GLN A 777 -9.31 11.75 78.65
CA GLN A 777 -8.49 12.94 78.92
C GLN A 777 -9.32 14.23 78.98
N ASP A 778 -10.26 14.45 78.05
CA ASP A 778 -11.15 15.63 78.10
C ASP A 778 -12.11 15.59 79.30
N LEU A 779 -12.40 14.39 79.84
CA LEU A 779 -13.13 14.20 81.10
C LEU A 779 -12.30 14.66 82.31
N MET A 780 -11.01 14.29 82.38
CA MET A 780 -10.09 14.85 83.39
C MET A 780 -9.91 16.37 83.23
N LYS A 781 -9.78 16.86 81.99
CA LYS A 781 -9.52 18.28 81.69
C LYS A 781 -10.68 19.19 82.10
N ARG A 782 -11.90 18.66 82.17
CA ARG A 782 -13.10 19.35 82.68
C ARG A 782 -13.19 19.43 84.21
N LEU A 783 -12.29 18.76 84.95
CA LEU A 783 -12.27 18.74 86.42
C LEU A 783 -11.19 19.65 87.04
N SER A 784 -10.49 20.46 86.24
CA SER A 784 -9.43 21.37 86.71
C SER A 784 -9.73 22.83 86.32
N MET A 785 -9.44 23.77 87.22
CA MET A 785 -9.71 25.22 87.06
C MET A 785 -8.42 26.07 87.27
N GLU A 786 -8.59 27.39 87.10
CA GLU A 786 -7.66 28.47 87.52
C GLU A 786 -6.48 28.87 86.57
N PRO A 787 -5.95 30.13 86.62
CA PRO A 787 -6.30 31.09 85.56
C PRO A 787 -5.14 31.91 84.90
N LYS A 788 -5.52 32.95 84.14
CA LYS A 788 -4.75 33.80 83.18
C LYS A 788 -3.68 34.75 83.76
N ALA A 789 -2.63 35.02 82.96
CA ALA A 789 -2.18 36.35 82.43
C ALA A 789 -0.88 36.18 81.57
N ALA A 790 -0.37 37.08 80.71
CA ALA A 790 -0.88 38.03 79.72
C ALA A 790 0.33 38.82 79.10
N SER A 791 0.58 38.67 77.79
CA SER A 791 0.93 39.77 76.83
C SER A 791 2.33 40.47 76.89
N PRO A 792 2.73 41.40 75.98
CA PRO A 792 2.11 41.93 74.73
C PRO A 792 3.04 42.08 73.46
N SER A 793 2.47 42.36 72.26
CA SER A 793 2.98 43.31 71.24
C SER A 793 2.01 43.46 70.02
N GLN A 794 2.21 44.48 69.14
CA GLN A 794 1.27 45.00 68.11
C GLN A 794 1.89 44.96 66.66
N PRO A 795 1.28 45.49 65.57
CA PRO A 795 -0.12 45.88 65.25
C PRO A 795 -0.71 45.30 63.92
N GLU A 796 -2.00 45.56 63.66
CA GLU A 796 -2.79 45.27 62.43
C GLU A 796 -3.19 46.63 61.74
N ALA A 797 -3.88 46.83 60.59
CA ALA A 797 -4.71 46.07 59.61
C ALA A 797 -4.77 46.91 58.28
N PRO A 798 -5.72 46.79 57.29
CA PRO A 798 -6.79 45.80 57.00
C PRO A 798 -6.84 45.32 55.51
N PRO A 799 -7.78 44.41 55.15
CA PRO A 799 -8.95 44.86 54.35
C PRO A 799 -10.32 44.23 54.75
N LEU A 800 -11.37 44.53 53.97
CA LEU A 800 -12.81 44.42 54.32
C LEU A 800 -13.46 43.02 54.17
N PRO A 801 -14.63 42.77 54.79
CA PRO A 801 -15.20 41.42 54.96
C PRO A 801 -16.14 40.93 53.83
N PRO A 802 -16.11 39.63 53.47
CA PRO A 802 -17.14 39.00 52.65
C PRO A 802 -18.41 38.63 53.45
N LEU A 803 -19.58 38.83 52.82
CA LEU A 803 -20.89 38.35 53.29
C LEU A 803 -21.06 36.83 53.04
N PRO A 804 -21.98 36.14 53.74
CA PRO A 804 -21.96 34.67 53.82
C PRO A 804 -22.37 33.98 52.51
N MET A 805 -21.42 33.26 51.91
CA MET A 805 -21.69 32.30 50.83
C MET A 805 -21.64 30.86 51.35
N LYS A 806 -22.49 30.00 50.76
CA LYS A 806 -22.79 28.64 51.23
C LYS A 806 -21.57 27.70 51.03
N PRO A 807 -21.41 26.64 51.84
CA PRO A 807 -20.31 25.70 51.69
C PRO A 807 -20.39 24.99 50.33
N SER A 808 -19.45 25.30 49.44
CA SER A 808 -19.24 24.58 48.18
C SER A 808 -18.62 23.22 48.47
N ARG A 809 -19.48 22.25 48.80
CA ARG A 809 -19.11 20.84 48.99
C ARG A 809 -19.24 20.13 47.64
N SER A 810 -18.13 19.92 46.95
CA SER A 810 -18.08 19.19 45.67
C SER A 810 -18.85 17.85 45.76
N PRO A 811 -19.94 17.65 45.01
CA PRO A 811 -20.66 16.38 44.98
C PRO A 811 -19.91 15.31 44.16
N ALA A 812 -20.25 14.05 44.39
CA ALA A 812 -19.78 12.95 43.56
C ALA A 812 -20.44 12.97 42.17
N PRO A 813 -19.75 12.53 41.10
CA PRO A 813 -20.34 12.39 39.77
C PRO A 813 -21.14 11.08 39.66
N LEU A 814 -22.46 11.16 39.47
CA LEU A 814 -23.28 10.05 38.99
C LEU A 814 -24.34 10.53 38.00
N SER A 815 -24.32 9.90 36.83
CA SER A 815 -25.42 9.62 35.88
C SER A 815 -26.35 10.77 35.42
N PRO A 816 -26.46 11.02 34.10
CA PRO A 816 -27.66 11.65 33.54
C PRO A 816 -28.83 10.65 33.50
N SER A 817 -30.04 11.13 33.79
CA SER A 817 -31.28 10.37 33.58
C SER A 817 -32.42 11.30 33.13
N TYR A 818 -33.34 10.77 32.34
CA TYR A 818 -34.45 11.52 31.72
C TYR A 818 -35.43 12.10 32.77
N PRO A 819 -36.12 13.24 32.46
CA PRO A 819 -36.97 13.94 33.42
C PRO A 819 -38.38 13.32 33.58
N THR A 820 -38.90 13.25 34.81
CA THR A 820 -40.31 12.95 35.09
C THR A 820 -40.86 13.71 36.31
N THR A 821 -42.00 14.39 36.11
CA THR A 821 -42.95 14.96 37.10
C THR A 821 -44.22 15.33 36.31
N ASN A 822 -45.47 15.14 36.70
CA ASN A 822 -46.13 14.62 37.92
C ASN A 822 -47.12 13.48 37.51
N ALA A 823 -47.93 12.81 38.35
CA ALA A 823 -48.35 13.05 39.74
C ALA A 823 -48.71 11.73 40.48
N ASP A 824 -48.83 11.81 41.81
CA ASP A 824 -49.42 10.80 42.72
C ASP A 824 -50.97 10.95 42.73
N PRO A 825 -51.78 9.88 42.93
CA PRO A 825 -52.14 9.52 44.32
C PRO A 825 -52.35 8.01 44.63
N ARG A 826 -51.68 7.54 45.69
CA ARG A 826 -52.20 6.63 46.76
C ARG A 826 -52.75 5.23 46.40
N PHE A 827 -52.15 4.18 46.95
CA PHE A 827 -52.68 3.44 48.13
C PHE A 827 -51.67 2.37 48.65
N THR A 828 -52.03 1.61 49.70
CA THR A 828 -51.09 0.94 50.62
C THR A 828 -51.08 -0.61 50.60
N ILE A 829 -49.86 -1.19 50.65
CA ILE A 829 -49.39 -2.29 51.56
C ILE A 829 -50.39 -3.43 51.87
N PRO A 830 -50.15 -4.70 51.46
CA PRO A 830 -49.30 -5.63 52.27
C PRO A 830 -48.44 -6.66 51.45
N PRO A 831 -47.62 -7.53 52.09
CA PRO A 831 -46.46 -8.17 51.45
C PRO A 831 -46.64 -9.66 51.08
N ARG A 832 -45.63 -10.27 50.41
CA ARG A 832 -45.45 -11.74 50.41
C ARG A 832 -44.01 -12.22 50.22
N HIS A 833 -43.78 -13.44 50.70
CA HIS A 833 -42.50 -14.12 50.87
C HIS A 833 -42.05 -14.91 49.64
N SER A 834 -40.77 -15.31 49.63
CA SER A 834 -40.15 -16.23 48.67
C SER A 834 -40.77 -17.64 48.68
N PRO A 835 -40.59 -18.40 47.59
CA PRO A 835 -40.25 -19.82 47.70
C PRO A 835 -38.97 -20.18 46.91
N ALA A 836 -38.48 -21.40 47.12
CA ALA A 836 -37.36 -21.99 46.37
C ALA A 836 -37.87 -23.17 45.48
N PRO A 837 -37.11 -24.23 45.15
CA PRO A 837 -36.75 -24.53 43.76
C PRO A 837 -37.48 -25.75 43.15
N VAL A 838 -37.46 -25.85 41.81
CA VAL A 838 -37.97 -27.01 41.05
C VAL A 838 -36.99 -27.41 39.95
N VAL A 839 -36.90 -28.73 39.70
CA VAL A 839 -35.99 -29.40 38.75
C VAL A 839 -36.46 -29.33 37.28
N PRO A 840 -35.55 -29.40 36.30
CA PRO A 840 -35.89 -29.60 34.88
C PRO A 840 -36.08 -31.09 34.55
N ASN A 841 -37.29 -31.47 34.14
CA ASN A 841 -37.63 -32.75 33.50
C ASN A 841 -39.00 -32.57 32.82
N GLY A 842 -39.33 -33.12 31.65
CA GLY A 842 -38.61 -34.00 30.72
C GLY A 842 -39.58 -34.47 29.63
N TYR A 843 -39.22 -35.56 28.93
CA TYR A 843 -40.02 -36.29 27.91
C TYR A 843 -40.26 -35.60 26.53
N SER A 844 -40.30 -36.33 25.40
CA SER A 844 -39.55 -37.52 24.93
C SER A 844 -40.05 -37.94 23.54
N GLY A 845 -39.20 -38.54 22.71
CA GLY A 845 -39.64 -39.53 21.72
C GLY A 845 -38.77 -39.60 20.45
N ASN A 846 -38.40 -40.78 19.96
CA ASN A 846 -38.36 -42.08 20.64
C ASN A 846 -37.34 -42.99 19.93
N LEU A 847 -36.41 -43.60 20.67
CA LEU A 847 -35.51 -44.63 20.15
C LEU A 847 -35.48 -45.78 21.16
N GLN A 848 -35.91 -46.96 20.72
CA GLN A 848 -35.88 -48.17 21.55
C GLN A 848 -35.41 -49.38 20.72
N SER A 849 -34.63 -50.23 21.38
CA SER A 849 -33.78 -51.27 20.78
C SER A 849 -34.48 -52.61 20.56
N THR A 850 -34.07 -53.34 19.53
CA THR A 850 -34.28 -54.79 19.36
C THR A 850 -32.96 -55.49 18.94
N SER A 851 -32.94 -56.82 19.07
CA SER A 851 -31.75 -57.67 19.06
C SER A 851 -31.36 -58.25 17.69
N GLN A 852 -30.14 -58.80 17.63
CA GLN A 852 -29.70 -59.85 16.68
C GLN A 852 -30.75 -61.00 16.54
N PRO A 853 -30.81 -61.76 15.40
CA PRO A 853 -29.66 -62.51 14.84
C PRO A 853 -29.57 -62.83 13.31
N ALA A 854 -28.35 -63.24 12.91
CA ALA A 854 -27.96 -64.26 11.91
C ALA A 854 -28.29 -64.17 10.39
N GLY A 855 -27.23 -64.26 9.56
CA GLY A 855 -27.23 -64.72 8.15
C GLY A 855 -27.39 -63.63 7.07
N ALA A 856 -26.69 -63.64 5.92
CA ALA A 856 -25.59 -64.50 5.44
C ALA A 856 -24.70 -63.76 4.39
N SER A 857 -23.53 -64.32 4.07
CA SER A 857 -22.49 -63.79 3.15
C SER A 857 -22.75 -64.14 1.66
N PRO A 858 -21.86 -63.82 0.67
CA PRO A 858 -20.68 -62.92 0.66
C PRO A 858 -20.64 -61.95 -0.56
N ILE A 859 -19.59 -61.12 -0.70
CA ILE A 859 -18.87 -60.81 -1.97
C ILE A 859 -17.56 -60.04 -1.67
N ASP A 860 -16.67 -59.99 -2.67
CA ASP A 860 -15.22 -59.75 -2.55
C ASP A 860 -14.73 -58.38 -2.07
N SER A 861 -13.46 -58.33 -1.64
CA SER A 861 -12.83 -57.13 -1.06
C SER A 861 -11.40 -56.87 -1.58
N GLN A 862 -11.27 -56.04 -2.61
CA GLN A 862 -9.98 -55.44 -3.03
C GLN A 862 -10.17 -54.01 -3.57
N HIS A 863 -9.75 -53.01 -2.80
CA HIS A 863 -8.86 -51.91 -3.21
C HIS A 863 -8.51 -51.03 -1.98
N ALA A 864 -7.48 -50.18 -2.09
CA ALA A 864 -6.71 -49.69 -0.94
C ALA A 864 -7.09 -48.30 -0.40
N PHE A 865 -6.55 -47.98 0.78
CA PHE A 865 -6.66 -46.72 1.52
C PHE A 865 -6.41 -45.46 0.66
N ALA A 866 -7.33 -44.49 0.71
CA ALA A 866 -7.13 -43.13 0.19
C ALA A 866 -8.14 -42.10 0.75
N GLN A 867 -8.09 -41.79 2.06
CA GLN A 867 -8.80 -40.63 2.65
C GLN A 867 -8.27 -40.29 4.05
N GLY A 868 -8.45 -39.04 4.51
CA GLY A 868 -8.42 -38.70 5.94
C GLY A 868 -7.21 -37.95 6.50
N ALA A 869 -6.30 -37.41 5.68
CA ALA A 869 -5.24 -36.53 6.18
C ALA A 869 -5.81 -35.16 6.59
N ALA A 870 -6.00 -34.93 7.90
CA ALA A 870 -6.34 -33.62 8.43
C ALA A 870 -5.14 -32.66 8.25
N THR A 871 -5.35 -31.54 7.56
CA THR A 871 -4.35 -30.47 7.46
C THR A 871 -4.28 -29.72 8.80
N PRO A 872 -3.10 -29.53 9.41
CA PRO A 872 -3.00 -28.79 10.66
C PRO A 872 -3.42 -27.32 10.45
N LEU A 873 -4.50 -26.92 11.12
CA LEU A 873 -4.97 -25.54 11.20
C LEU A 873 -4.09 -24.75 12.17
N SER A 874 -2.89 -24.37 11.71
CA SER A 874 -1.92 -23.59 12.50
C SER A 874 -1.35 -22.40 11.73
N THR A 875 -2.21 -21.41 11.46
CA THR A 875 -1.82 -20.00 11.28
C THR A 875 -2.64 -19.11 12.22
N GLY A 876 -2.62 -19.45 13.52
CA GLY A 876 -3.11 -18.57 14.57
C GLY A 876 -2.16 -17.39 14.75
N TYR A 877 -2.57 -16.20 14.34
CA TYR A 877 -1.76 -14.98 14.42
C TYR A 877 -1.61 -14.54 15.90
N ASN A 878 -0.39 -14.63 16.43
CA ASN A 878 -0.07 -14.27 17.83
C ASN A 878 0.78 -12.99 17.86
N PRO A 879 0.22 -11.81 18.20
CA PRO A 879 0.88 -10.51 18.06
C PRO A 879 1.85 -10.16 19.22
N MET A 880 2.55 -11.15 19.80
CA MET A 880 3.43 -10.94 20.97
C MET A 880 4.64 -11.90 20.99
N ALA A 881 5.50 -11.83 19.96
CA ALA A 881 6.81 -12.49 19.97
C ALA A 881 7.86 -11.74 19.13
N TYR A 882 8.92 -11.23 19.77
CA TYR A 882 10.19 -10.85 19.13
C TYR A 882 11.36 -11.41 19.97
N PRO A 883 12.51 -11.74 19.36
CA PRO A 883 13.49 -12.62 19.99
C PRO A 883 14.43 -11.89 20.96
N GLU A 884 14.64 -12.46 22.15
CA GLU A 884 15.81 -12.11 22.97
C GLU A 884 17.10 -12.54 22.27
N ARG A 885 18.08 -11.62 22.21
CA ARG A 885 19.49 -11.96 22.00
C ARG A 885 20.24 -11.79 23.30
N SER A 886 20.32 -12.86 24.08
CA SER A 886 21.17 -12.93 25.26
C SER A 886 22.66 -12.91 24.85
N ILE A 887 23.37 -11.84 25.21
CA ILE A 887 24.83 -11.74 25.07
C ILE A 887 25.42 -11.63 26.47
N THR A 888 25.97 -12.73 26.98
CA THR A 888 26.69 -12.79 28.25
C THR A 888 28.20 -12.68 28.02
N SER A 889 28.83 -11.64 28.56
CA SER A 889 30.28 -11.44 28.46
C SER A 889 31.05 -12.23 29.55
N PRO A 890 32.12 -12.95 29.21
CA PRO A 890 33.11 -13.40 30.19
C PRO A 890 33.94 -12.23 30.74
N ASN A 891 34.40 -12.36 31.98
CA ASN A 891 35.12 -11.31 32.73
C ASN A 891 36.63 -11.60 32.82
N GLN A 892 37.49 -10.60 32.54
CA GLN A 892 38.88 -10.55 33.01
C GLN A 892 39.50 -9.14 32.94
N GLN A 893 40.40 -8.84 33.89
CA GLN A 893 41.14 -7.58 34.11
C GLN A 893 42.58 -7.93 34.57
N PRO A 894 43.49 -6.95 34.81
CA PRO A 894 44.00 -5.86 33.97
C PRO A 894 45.56 -6.01 33.85
N PRO A 895 46.40 -5.01 33.46
CA PRO A 895 46.76 -3.88 34.37
C PRO A 895 47.19 -2.53 33.72
N GLN A 896 47.06 -1.42 34.49
CA GLN A 896 47.96 -0.23 34.57
C GLN A 896 48.27 0.63 33.29
N SER A 897 48.49 1.95 33.34
CA SER A 897 48.57 2.94 34.44
C SER A 897 48.21 4.39 34.01
N GLN A 898 48.09 5.29 34.99
CA GLN A 898 47.67 6.72 35.00
C GLN A 898 48.82 7.74 34.73
N PRO A 899 48.63 9.09 34.82
CA PRO A 899 47.52 10.01 34.43
C PRO A 899 48.03 11.36 33.80
N VAL A 900 47.33 12.50 34.06
CA VAL A 900 47.69 13.95 33.91
C VAL A 900 47.20 14.64 32.61
N SER A 901 46.72 15.90 32.56
CA SER A 901 45.77 16.71 33.38
C SER A 901 45.79 18.18 32.90
N GLN A 902 44.63 18.79 32.58
CA GLN A 902 44.41 20.26 32.41
C GLN A 902 45.20 20.92 31.23
N ALA A 903 44.91 22.14 30.70
CA ALA A 903 44.09 23.27 31.15
C ALA A 903 43.45 24.09 29.98
N TYR A 904 42.92 25.28 30.26
CA TYR A 904 42.17 26.19 29.35
C TYR A 904 43.05 27.22 28.61
N GLY A 905 42.55 27.83 27.51
CA GLY A 905 42.80 29.28 27.27
C GLY A 905 42.72 29.89 25.85
N PHE A 906 41.74 30.79 25.65
CA PHE A 906 41.78 32.06 24.87
C PHE A 906 41.89 32.14 23.31
N SER A 907 41.08 33.07 22.77
CA SER A 907 41.23 33.84 21.50
C SER A 907 41.47 35.33 21.86
N PRO A 908 41.84 36.26 20.93
CA PRO A 908 40.82 37.00 20.14
C PRO A 908 41.23 37.71 18.79
N VAL A 909 40.22 37.92 17.93
CA VAL A 909 39.84 39.11 17.09
C VAL A 909 40.89 40.19 16.65
N THR A 910 40.93 40.56 15.34
CA THR A 910 40.86 41.96 14.77
C THR A 910 41.04 42.04 13.21
N SER A 911 40.76 43.21 12.61
CA SER A 911 40.81 43.59 11.15
C SER A 911 41.15 45.11 11.02
N PRO A 912 41.18 45.80 9.83
CA PRO A 912 41.24 45.45 8.38
C PRO A 912 42.50 46.17 7.73
N PRO A 913 42.53 47.04 6.66
CA PRO A 913 41.72 47.23 5.43
C PRO A 913 42.43 47.14 4.02
N PRO A 914 42.87 48.18 3.24
CA PRO A 914 42.61 48.21 1.76
C PRO A 914 43.73 48.61 0.76
N SER A 915 43.54 48.37 -0.55
CA SER A 915 44.32 48.97 -1.67
C SER A 915 43.64 48.79 -3.06
N THR A 916 43.77 49.72 -4.02
CA THR A 916 43.11 49.68 -5.37
C THR A 916 43.85 50.48 -6.48
N HIS A 917 43.73 50.10 -7.78
CA HIS A 917 43.74 50.99 -8.99
C HIS A 917 43.46 50.26 -10.35
N ASN A 918 43.23 51.05 -11.42
CA ASN A 918 42.98 50.71 -12.86
C ASN A 918 43.58 51.87 -13.73
N PRO A 919 43.97 51.78 -15.05
CA PRO A 919 43.04 51.99 -16.20
C PRO A 919 43.48 51.66 -17.70
N TYR A 920 42.60 52.01 -18.68
CA TYR A 920 42.80 52.44 -20.11
C TYR A 920 42.82 51.48 -21.36
N PHE A 921 42.55 52.08 -22.54
CA PHE A 921 42.21 51.61 -23.95
C PHE A 921 43.12 52.35 -25.01
N PRO A 922 43.03 52.27 -26.39
CA PRO A 922 42.24 51.49 -27.41
C PRO A 922 43.18 50.82 -28.50
N PRO A 923 43.04 50.79 -29.88
CA PRO A 923 41.95 51.00 -30.89
C PRO A 923 41.86 50.06 -32.17
N GLN A 924 40.80 50.27 -32.98
CA GLN A 924 40.60 50.12 -34.48
C GLN A 924 41.14 48.97 -35.39
N HIS A 925 40.24 48.36 -36.21
CA HIS A 925 40.17 48.48 -37.71
C HIS A 925 38.95 47.71 -38.32
N GLN A 926 38.72 47.73 -39.67
CA GLN A 926 37.44 47.33 -40.33
C GLN A 926 37.60 46.68 -41.78
N PRO A 927 36.60 46.62 -42.72
CA PRO A 927 36.17 45.44 -43.55
C PRO A 927 36.81 45.38 -44.99
N PRO A 928 36.36 44.63 -46.06
CA PRO A 928 35.09 43.92 -46.37
C PRO A 928 35.17 42.59 -47.23
N TYR A 929 34.21 42.39 -48.18
CA TYR A 929 33.95 41.31 -49.18
C TYR A 929 33.19 40.04 -48.70
N GLN A 930 32.15 39.45 -49.32
CA GLN A 930 31.31 39.53 -50.58
C GLN A 930 31.42 38.34 -51.56
N GLN A 931 30.32 37.58 -51.72
CA GLN A 931 29.80 36.85 -52.92
C GLN A 931 28.59 35.97 -52.49
N GLN A 932 27.79 35.33 -53.36
CA GLN A 932 26.84 35.91 -54.35
C GLN A 932 25.70 34.89 -54.65
N THR A 933 24.64 35.29 -55.37
CA THR A 933 23.40 34.50 -55.67
C THR A 933 23.45 33.75 -57.01
N PRO A 934 22.63 32.69 -57.22
CA PRO A 934 21.29 32.83 -57.85
C PRO A 934 20.20 31.94 -57.20
N SER A 935 18.88 32.21 -57.11
CA SER A 935 17.87 32.98 -57.89
C SER A 935 17.18 32.23 -59.05
N HIS A 936 15.91 31.79 -58.86
CA HIS A 936 14.81 31.88 -59.84
C HIS A 936 13.43 31.49 -59.23
N ALA A 937 12.35 31.92 -59.88
CA ALA A 937 10.91 31.72 -59.57
C ALA A 937 10.17 31.47 -60.94
N PRO A 938 8.82 31.46 -61.13
CA PRO A 938 7.69 31.89 -60.27
C PRO A 938 6.41 30.98 -60.38
N LEU A 939 5.20 31.61 -60.31
CA LEU A 939 3.81 31.16 -60.61
C LEU A 939 2.88 30.93 -59.38
N THR A 940 1.56 31.16 -59.45
CA THR A 940 0.78 32.43 -59.52
C THR A 940 -0.74 32.15 -59.52
N PHE A 941 -1.54 32.78 -58.63
CA PHE A 941 -3.03 32.86 -58.65
C PHE A 941 -3.82 31.51 -58.64
N THR A 942 -5.07 31.38 -58.17
CA THR A 942 -6.25 32.27 -58.05
C THR A 942 -7.08 32.03 -56.76
N ALA A 943 -8.11 32.85 -56.52
CA ALA A 943 -9.27 32.59 -55.63
C ALA A 943 -10.59 32.66 -56.47
N PRO A 944 -11.83 32.37 -55.98
CA PRO A 944 -12.55 33.31 -55.10
C PRO A 944 -13.72 32.78 -54.19
N SER A 945 -14.23 33.68 -53.30
CA SER A 945 -15.66 33.95 -52.93
C SER A 945 -16.61 32.86 -52.35
N GLN A 946 -17.14 33.00 -51.12
CA GLN A 946 -18.49 33.53 -50.71
C GLN A 946 -19.63 32.46 -50.61
N SER A 947 -20.75 32.56 -49.85
CA SER A 947 -21.32 33.60 -48.94
C SER A 947 -22.49 33.11 -48.00
N TYR A 948 -22.40 33.41 -46.68
CA TYR A 948 -23.43 34.03 -45.80
C TYR A 948 -24.83 33.36 -45.43
N PRO A 949 -25.64 33.89 -44.45
CA PRO A 949 -26.48 33.12 -43.48
C PRO A 949 -27.98 33.61 -43.46
N PRO A 950 -28.73 33.91 -42.35
CA PRO A 950 -28.79 33.50 -40.91
C PRO A 950 -30.23 33.18 -40.36
N HIS A 951 -30.39 32.89 -39.04
CA HIS A 951 -31.22 33.67 -38.06
C HIS A 951 -31.32 33.05 -36.63
N ALA A 952 -31.93 33.79 -35.67
CA ALA A 952 -32.14 33.48 -34.24
C ALA A 952 -33.67 33.31 -33.92
N GLN A 953 -34.28 33.34 -32.71
CA GLN A 953 -33.94 33.95 -31.40
C GLN A 953 -34.90 33.50 -30.24
N TYR A 954 -34.39 33.26 -29.02
CA TYR A 954 -34.96 33.40 -27.64
C TYR A 954 -36.40 32.92 -27.21
N GLY A 955 -36.54 32.44 -25.95
CA GLY A 955 -37.82 32.39 -25.20
C GLY A 955 -37.82 31.68 -23.82
N TYR A 956 -38.24 32.38 -22.76
CA TYR A 956 -38.62 31.94 -21.37
C TYR A 956 -39.96 32.68 -21.01
N PRO A 957 -40.79 32.40 -19.95
CA PRO A 957 -40.41 31.97 -18.59
C PRO A 957 -41.39 31.10 -17.71
N ALA A 958 -40.87 30.61 -16.57
CA ALA A 958 -41.40 30.54 -15.18
C ALA A 958 -42.76 29.89 -14.69
N HIS A 959 -42.61 29.16 -13.56
CA HIS A 959 -43.49 29.03 -12.35
C HIS A 959 -44.48 27.85 -12.09
N GLN A 960 -44.86 27.73 -10.80
CA GLN A 960 -45.44 26.61 -9.98
C GLN A 960 -47.00 26.70 -9.83
N PRO A 961 -47.78 25.84 -9.07
CA PRO A 961 -47.44 24.90 -7.98
C PRO A 961 -48.23 23.54 -7.87
N GLN A 962 -48.08 22.88 -6.70
CA GLN A 962 -48.76 21.69 -6.10
C GLN A 962 -50.28 21.91 -5.76
N PRO A 963 -51.13 20.93 -5.29
CA PRO A 963 -50.87 19.86 -4.28
C PRO A 963 -51.63 18.49 -4.42
N GLN A 964 -52.15 17.91 -3.31
CA GLN A 964 -52.19 16.46 -2.93
C GLN A 964 -53.59 15.75 -2.87
N HIS A 965 -53.55 14.43 -2.55
CA HIS A 965 -54.55 13.56 -1.82
C HIS A 965 -55.61 12.67 -2.54
N GLN A 966 -55.50 11.34 -2.34
CA GLN A 966 -56.42 10.31 -1.73
C GLN A 966 -57.99 10.42 -1.82
N PRO A 967 -58.79 9.39 -1.40
CA PRO A 967 -58.59 7.91 -1.21
C PRO A 967 -59.79 7.02 -1.71
N TYR A 968 -59.74 5.67 -1.59
CA TYR A 968 -60.71 4.80 -0.84
C TYR A 968 -60.48 3.25 -0.95
N ALA A 969 -61.30 2.48 -0.24
CA ALA A 969 -61.23 1.04 0.12
C ALA A 969 -61.69 0.04 -1.02
N SER A 970 -61.86 -1.30 -0.89
CA SER A 970 -62.15 -2.12 0.32
C SER A 970 -61.95 -3.66 0.16
N HIS A 971 -61.72 -4.34 1.29
CA HIS A 971 -62.15 -5.71 1.66
C HIS A 971 -61.40 -6.98 1.11
N SER A 972 -61.47 -8.04 1.94
CA SER A 972 -60.90 -9.40 1.79
C SER A 972 -62.06 -10.44 1.68
N PRO A 973 -61.90 -11.80 1.65
CA PRO A 973 -60.88 -12.65 2.31
C PRO A 973 -60.33 -13.91 1.56
N HIS A 974 -59.41 -14.58 2.26
CA HIS A 974 -58.89 -15.97 2.18
C HIS A 974 -59.93 -17.11 1.99
N PRO A 975 -59.55 -18.42 1.84
CA PRO A 975 -58.21 -19.07 1.98
C PRO A 975 -57.80 -20.14 0.91
N GLN A 976 -56.52 -20.59 0.95
CA GLN A 976 -55.92 -21.97 0.87
C GLN A 976 -56.51 -23.13 -0.02
N PRO A 977 -55.81 -24.31 -0.18
CA PRO A 977 -54.35 -24.62 -0.16
C PRO A 977 -53.87 -25.68 -1.22
N GLN A 978 -52.56 -26.06 -1.20
CA GLN A 978 -52.01 -27.39 -1.61
C GLN A 978 -52.13 -27.79 -3.13
N GLN A 979 -51.42 -28.79 -3.72
CA GLN A 979 -50.27 -29.62 -3.34
C GLN A 979 -49.54 -30.23 -4.58
N HIS A 980 -48.19 -30.28 -4.55
CA HIS A 980 -47.30 -31.29 -5.21
C HIS A 980 -47.49 -31.53 -6.76
N GLN A 981 -46.77 -32.42 -7.48
CA GLN A 981 -45.65 -33.34 -7.21
C GLN A 981 -44.72 -33.52 -8.45
N HIS A 982 -43.70 -34.38 -8.35
CA HIS A 982 -42.78 -34.82 -9.43
C HIS A 982 -43.52 -35.56 -10.59
N ALA A 983 -42.96 -35.90 -11.77
CA ALA A 983 -41.62 -36.44 -12.08
C ALA A 983 -41.21 -36.23 -13.60
N PRO A 984 -40.22 -36.95 -14.22
CA PRO A 984 -39.35 -36.39 -15.28
C PRO A 984 -39.54 -36.94 -16.72
N TYR A 985 -38.81 -36.40 -17.71
CA TYR A 985 -37.94 -37.13 -18.67
C TYR A 985 -37.11 -36.18 -19.60
N GLN A 986 -36.19 -36.73 -20.40
CA GLN A 986 -35.30 -36.04 -21.38
C GLN A 986 -36.01 -35.80 -22.75
N GLY A 987 -35.62 -34.87 -23.63
CA GLY A 987 -34.63 -33.77 -23.55
C GLY A 987 -34.27 -33.15 -24.92
N TYR A 988 -33.98 -31.83 -24.95
CA TYR A 988 -33.43 -31.00 -26.07
C TYR A 988 -34.30 -30.82 -27.37
N PRO A 989 -34.10 -29.75 -28.18
CA PRO A 989 -33.15 -28.61 -28.06
C PRO A 989 -33.79 -27.19 -28.15
N THR A 990 -32.90 -26.16 -28.20
CA THR A 990 -33.08 -24.78 -28.73
C THR A 990 -33.85 -23.67 -27.96
N ALA A 991 -33.13 -22.53 -27.84
CA ALA A 991 -33.57 -21.13 -28.05
C ALA A 991 -34.41 -20.32 -27.02
N THR A 992 -33.72 -19.34 -26.41
CA THR A 992 -34.10 -17.91 -26.23
C THR A 992 -35.36 -17.46 -25.48
N SER A 993 -35.08 -16.76 -24.37
CA SER A 993 -35.60 -15.42 -24.00
C SER A 993 -36.94 -15.27 -23.23
N PRO A 994 -37.04 -14.27 -22.33
CA PRO A 994 -38.21 -14.05 -21.47
C PRO A 994 -39.28 -13.13 -22.09
N PRO A 995 -40.53 -13.16 -21.57
CA PRO A 995 -41.59 -12.24 -21.97
C PRO A 995 -41.64 -10.97 -21.10
N TYR A 996 -41.97 -9.83 -21.71
CA TYR A 996 -42.93 -8.85 -21.17
C TYR A 996 -43.42 -7.96 -22.32
N GLY A 997 -44.74 -7.73 -22.41
CA GLY A 997 -45.37 -7.04 -23.54
C GLY A 997 -45.86 -5.63 -23.20
N PHE A 998 -45.88 -4.76 -24.21
CA PHE A 998 -46.55 -3.45 -24.20
C PHE A 998 -47.74 -3.44 -25.20
N PRO A 999 -48.70 -2.50 -25.09
CA PRO A 999 -50.02 -2.61 -25.72
C PRO A 999 -50.05 -2.23 -27.21
N GLN A 1000 -51.20 -2.50 -27.86
CA GLN A 1000 -51.42 -2.29 -29.30
C GLN A 1000 -51.34 -0.83 -29.77
N ASN A 1001 -51.07 -0.67 -31.07
CA ASN A 1001 -51.17 0.54 -31.89
C ASN A 1001 -50.16 1.66 -31.58
N TYR A 1002 -48.89 1.29 -31.35
CA TYR A 1002 -47.75 2.21 -31.55
C TYR A 1002 -46.93 1.81 -32.78
N VAL A 1003 -46.58 2.78 -33.63
CA VAL A 1003 -45.72 2.60 -34.81
C VAL A 1003 -44.49 3.51 -34.67
N PRO A 1004 -43.27 2.96 -34.46
CA PRO A 1004 -42.05 3.76 -34.33
C PRO A 1004 -41.51 4.25 -35.68
N PRO A 1005 -40.78 5.39 -35.71
CA PRO A 1005 -40.11 5.90 -36.92
C PRO A 1005 -38.81 5.12 -37.26
N PRO A 1006 -38.32 5.20 -38.52
CA PRO A 1006 -37.11 4.49 -38.94
C PRO A 1006 -35.80 5.13 -38.40
N PRO A 1007 -34.75 4.33 -38.12
CA PRO A 1007 -33.45 4.82 -37.68
C PRO A 1007 -32.57 5.33 -38.85
N PRO A 1008 -31.56 6.18 -38.57
CA PRO A 1008 -30.66 6.74 -39.59
C PRO A 1008 -29.62 5.72 -40.12
N PRO A 1009 -29.05 5.94 -41.33
CA PRO A 1009 -28.12 5.02 -41.97
C PRO A 1009 -26.69 5.10 -41.41
N GLY A 1010 -25.99 3.96 -41.39
CA GLY A 1010 -24.54 3.89 -41.17
C GLY A 1010 -23.72 4.19 -42.44
N PRO A 1011 -22.41 4.46 -42.32
CA PRO A 1011 -21.55 4.76 -43.46
C PRO A 1011 -21.33 3.54 -44.38
N PRO A 1012 -21.23 3.73 -45.70
CA PRO A 1012 -21.15 2.63 -46.66
C PRO A 1012 -19.75 2.00 -46.76
N GLY A 1013 -19.70 0.69 -46.99
CA GLY A 1013 -18.49 -0.01 -47.41
C GLY A 1013 -18.27 0.07 -48.94
N GLY A 1014 -17.02 0.04 -49.36
CA GLY A 1014 -16.62 -0.12 -50.77
C GLY A 1014 -15.85 -1.42 -50.96
N GLY A 1015 -16.46 -2.40 -51.65
CA GLY A 1015 -15.81 -3.66 -52.02
C GLY A 1015 -15.59 -3.77 -53.53
N SER A 1016 -14.62 -4.59 -53.92
CA SER A 1016 -14.41 -4.97 -55.32
C SER A 1016 -14.15 -6.48 -55.40
N THR A 1017 -15.17 -7.22 -55.84
CA THR A 1017 -15.14 -8.69 -56.00
C THR A 1017 -14.69 -9.05 -57.41
N THR A 1018 -13.78 -10.02 -57.54
CA THR A 1018 -13.48 -10.70 -58.82
C THR A 1018 -13.51 -12.22 -58.60
N GLN A 1019 -13.86 -12.98 -59.63
CA GLN A 1019 -14.44 -14.33 -59.50
C GLN A 1019 -13.46 -15.49 -59.75
N TYR A 1020 -13.80 -16.64 -59.15
CA TYR A 1020 -13.63 -18.07 -59.56
C TYR A 1020 -12.98 -18.39 -60.93
N PRO A 1021 -12.31 -19.58 -61.12
CA PRO A 1021 -12.83 -20.88 -60.63
C PRO A 1021 -11.85 -22.04 -60.26
N ALA A 1022 -12.46 -23.09 -59.70
CA ALA A 1022 -12.17 -24.54 -59.81
C ALA A 1022 -10.91 -25.21 -59.19
N ASN A 1023 -11.18 -26.36 -58.55
CA ASN A 1023 -10.29 -27.51 -58.23
C ASN A 1023 -9.85 -28.24 -59.54
N PRO A 1024 -8.83 -29.14 -59.61
CA PRO A 1024 -8.50 -30.16 -58.58
C PRO A 1024 -7.01 -30.60 -58.40
N THR A 1025 -6.76 -31.40 -57.34
CA THR A 1025 -5.73 -32.48 -57.19
C THR A 1025 -4.26 -32.28 -57.60
N GLY A 1026 -3.33 -32.47 -56.64
CA GLY A 1026 -2.16 -33.35 -56.88
C GLY A 1026 -0.77 -33.00 -56.32
N VAL A 1027 -0.25 -33.89 -55.44
CA VAL A 1027 1.18 -34.26 -55.26
C VAL A 1027 2.13 -33.27 -54.53
N TRP A 1028 3.20 -33.83 -53.94
CA TRP A 1028 4.13 -33.24 -52.96
C TRP A 1028 5.50 -32.82 -53.55
N ALA A 1029 6.22 -31.95 -52.82
CA ALA A 1029 7.69 -31.97 -52.71
C ALA A 1029 8.14 -31.54 -51.28
N SER A 1030 9.30 -32.03 -50.84
CA SER A 1030 9.78 -32.07 -49.44
C SER A 1030 10.31 -30.73 -48.85
N GLY A 1031 10.44 -30.69 -47.51
CA GLY A 1031 11.17 -29.64 -46.77
C GLY A 1031 12.72 -29.80 -46.80
N PRO A 1032 13.49 -29.22 -45.85
CA PRO A 1032 13.26 -29.32 -44.39
C PRO A 1032 13.42 -27.98 -43.62
N GLY A 1033 13.58 -28.03 -42.28
CA GLY A 1033 13.83 -26.86 -41.43
C GLY A 1033 14.57 -27.19 -40.12
N GLY A 1034 14.78 -26.17 -39.28
CA GLY A 1034 15.40 -26.23 -37.94
C GLY A 1034 15.74 -24.80 -37.48
N TYR A 1035 15.19 -24.26 -36.40
CA TYR A 1035 15.49 -24.49 -34.97
C TYR A 1035 16.94 -24.17 -34.54
N ALA A 1036 17.06 -23.33 -33.51
CA ALA A 1036 18.31 -22.92 -32.88
C ALA A 1036 18.28 -23.17 -31.36
N SER A 1037 19.45 -23.42 -30.76
CA SER A 1037 19.64 -23.54 -29.31
C SER A 1037 20.94 -22.87 -28.89
N TYR A 1038 20.96 -22.32 -27.68
CA TYR A 1038 22.15 -21.75 -27.04
C TYR A 1038 23.13 -22.84 -26.58
N THR A 1039 24.39 -22.44 -26.35
CA THR A 1039 25.46 -23.23 -25.71
C THR A 1039 26.19 -22.42 -24.62
N ALA A 1040 26.90 -23.12 -23.75
CA ALA A 1040 27.62 -22.62 -22.57
C ALA A 1040 28.98 -23.35 -22.40
N PRO A 1041 29.93 -22.90 -21.55
CA PRO A 1041 31.33 -22.80 -22.00
C PRO A 1041 32.40 -23.66 -21.27
N GLY A 1042 33.61 -23.70 -21.85
CA GLY A 1042 34.89 -24.15 -21.24
C GLY A 1042 35.93 -24.59 -22.29
N ARG A 1043 37.24 -24.75 -22.02
CA ARG A 1043 38.13 -24.29 -20.93
C ARG A 1043 39.62 -24.57 -21.33
N PHE A 1044 40.58 -23.81 -20.79
CA PHE A 1044 42.07 -23.95 -20.95
C PHE A 1044 42.67 -23.59 -22.34
N GLY A 1045 43.92 -23.13 -22.45
CA GLY A 1045 44.88 -22.72 -21.41
C GLY A 1045 46.30 -22.34 -21.91
N ALA A 1046 47.08 -21.66 -21.06
CA ALA A 1046 48.48 -21.20 -21.22
C ALA A 1046 48.77 -20.17 -22.35
N GLY A 1047 49.74 -19.24 -22.23
CA GLY A 1047 50.48 -18.83 -21.02
C GLY A 1047 51.81 -18.10 -21.31
N ALA A 1048 51.91 -16.80 -21.02
CA ALA A 1048 53.17 -16.04 -20.98
C ALA A 1048 53.02 -14.67 -20.28
N GLY A 1049 54.14 -14.14 -19.77
CA GLY A 1049 54.39 -12.75 -19.35
C GLY A 1049 55.92 -12.55 -19.23
N PRO A 1050 56.45 -11.43 -18.69
CA PRO A 1050 55.79 -10.22 -18.19
C PRO A 1050 56.33 -8.90 -18.80
N THR A 1051 55.67 -7.76 -18.57
CA THR A 1051 56.35 -6.44 -18.47
C THR A 1051 55.47 -5.38 -17.76
N GLN A 1052 56.14 -4.52 -16.98
CA GLN A 1052 55.68 -3.21 -16.46
C GLN A 1052 56.52 -2.09 -17.13
N PRO A 1053 56.35 -0.77 -16.87
CA PRO A 1053 55.35 -0.06 -16.04
C PRO A 1053 54.61 1.08 -16.80
N GLY A 1054 53.74 1.83 -16.12
CA GLY A 1054 53.24 3.13 -16.61
C GLY A 1054 52.16 3.77 -15.72
N GLN A 1055 52.36 5.02 -15.28
CA GLN A 1055 51.36 5.84 -14.59
C GLN A 1055 50.72 6.84 -15.55
N GLN A 1056 49.44 7.16 -15.38
CA GLN A 1056 49.00 8.58 -15.32
C GLN A 1056 47.58 8.75 -14.78
N GLN A 1057 47.27 9.97 -14.34
CA GLN A 1057 45.96 10.41 -13.86
C GLN A 1057 45.08 10.87 -15.02
N SER A 1058 43.76 10.76 -14.87
CA SER A 1058 42.82 11.69 -15.49
C SER A 1058 41.57 11.87 -14.62
N GLY A 1059 41.18 13.12 -14.41
CA GLY A 1059 39.85 13.47 -13.92
C GLY A 1059 38.98 13.88 -15.12
N GLY A 1060 37.68 13.56 -15.06
CA GLY A 1060 36.74 13.88 -16.14
C GLY A 1060 35.34 14.14 -15.60
N SER A 1061 34.97 15.40 -15.44
CA SER A 1061 33.62 15.82 -15.05
C SER A 1061 32.67 15.71 -16.25
N GLY A 1062 31.77 14.73 -16.21
CA GLY A 1062 30.70 14.58 -17.21
C GLY A 1062 29.63 15.66 -17.05
N GLY A 1063 29.58 16.61 -17.98
CA GLY A 1063 28.53 17.63 -18.02
C GLY A 1063 27.20 17.08 -18.53
N THR A 1064 26.13 17.24 -17.77
CA THR A 1064 24.75 17.00 -18.22
C THR A 1064 24.30 18.16 -19.11
N GLY A 1065 23.80 17.87 -20.32
CA GLY A 1065 23.32 18.90 -21.24
C GLY A 1065 22.06 19.61 -20.72
N GLU A 1066 22.08 20.94 -20.69
CA GLU A 1066 20.91 21.75 -20.36
C GLU A 1066 19.89 21.70 -21.50
N THR A 1067 18.65 21.32 -21.19
CA THR A 1067 17.50 21.50 -22.09
C THR A 1067 17.06 22.96 -22.08
N ASP A 1068 16.71 23.52 -23.25
CA ASP A 1068 16.31 24.93 -23.36
C ASP A 1068 15.16 25.24 -22.39
N PRO A 1069 15.39 26.10 -21.38
CA PRO A 1069 14.46 26.30 -20.28
C PRO A 1069 13.20 27.08 -20.68
N TRP A 1070 13.11 27.58 -21.92
CA TRP A 1070 11.92 28.24 -22.49
C TRP A 1070 11.18 27.38 -23.55
N ALA A 1071 11.68 26.18 -23.88
CA ALA A 1071 11.22 25.39 -25.02
C ALA A 1071 9.69 25.14 -25.05
N GLY A 1072 9.05 24.95 -23.89
CA GLY A 1072 7.61 24.72 -23.75
C GLY A 1072 6.69 25.84 -24.25
N LEU A 1073 7.23 27.03 -24.52
CA LEU A 1073 6.50 28.18 -25.09
C LEU A 1073 6.74 28.36 -26.60
N SER A 1074 7.54 27.50 -27.23
CA SER A 1074 7.86 27.57 -28.67
C SER A 1074 6.68 27.32 -29.61
N ALA A 1075 5.57 26.77 -29.11
CA ALA A 1075 4.37 26.39 -29.88
C ALA A 1075 3.52 27.58 -30.40
N TRP A 1076 4.08 28.80 -30.41
CA TRP A 1076 3.45 30.06 -30.84
C TRP A 1076 4.33 30.83 -31.85
N LYS A 1077 5.14 30.10 -32.64
CA LYS A 1077 5.90 30.62 -33.79
C LYS A 1077 5.19 30.34 -35.11
#